data_AF-A0A9C9DJI8-F1
#
_entry.id   AF-A0A9C9DJI8-F1
#
_cell.length_a   1.000
_cell.length_b   1.000
_cell.length_c   1.000
_cell.angle_alpha   90.00
_cell.angle_beta   90.00
_cell.angle_gamma   90.00
#
_symmetry.space_group_name_H-M   'P 1'
#
loop_
_entity.id
_entity.type
_entity.pdbx_description
1 polymer ?
#
loop_
_entity_poly.entity_id
_entity_poly.type
_entity_poly.pdbx_seq_one_letter_code
_entity_poly.pdbx_strand_id
1 'polypeptide(L)'
;MSKKDLVTIIIVNFNGSELLARSVRQAFASNTPVQLIVSDNASTDNSIPLLEQEFGSDPRLTIIHNSSNLGFAKANNVALDQAEGDFILFLNPDCLIRADTISQLLEVFQHNDQAGMIGCRVLNPDGTEQKGCRRRVPTPWRTFVRVLGLSYFTRSTEWLQGFDMSKEPLPDKPMPVDAISGSLMMVSRKALNDVGPLDEGYFLHCEDLDWCMRFNLKGYSVLFVPDVDVIHFQGFSSKQRPVRVMWHMHKGMMRFYNKFFLRRYPWPLVIVVALGVWSRFLALVAQHIFRSITELLHRIFVRVKQFFSSESEDKLDPSFLQFKTNSQPAQSRVLIMGARSQVGHFLIPRLINAGYLVTATSRKKVRSAAIRELEWRELDLSSEDEFNLHEDITNVISLAPIWLITSRISELAGQGMRRLIFFSSTSRFTKLESSYEGDRKLAKRLAESEERLIEECRKHNVAWTLFRPTMVYGCGMDRNIFSIAGFIRRFGCFIMAGEGKGRRQPVHADDLADACLKALDNEHTYQQEYNLSGGETLTYTQMVRLIFGLLGRKPRVCFVNRSLVNTMARMVSVLPGLHHVTPAMIGRMEEDFCFDHTRAVEDFSYDPRGFLETSYYNHFSYRPNAAEKNKHVLSELKKKKILVTGAGGFIGFSLCRYLVARGCSVYAVLRDARQLHELGSQVTPVVIDDLCEVHDWQEMLADIDAVVHLAGYVHERAGNLSEKARLQCTRLNVDVTRRLATAAASAGVKRFLYVSSVKVHGETSNHDESVTEYIDLYPEGSYAKSKLTAENLLREIESTTGMETVIVRPPLVYGPGVKANFLRLMKLVEKGIPLPLAAVDNRRSFIYLENLVDVLALSLVHPAAAGETFLVSDDECVSTPVLINMLADRLGVTPRLFPISVQVMRLLAAVGGERSTVDRLVQSLVINATHVRDTLDWEPPCSMEQGISKTVYWYQQLYDPVQARPSQLAAYASSW
;
A
#
# COMPACT_ATOMS: atom_id res chain seq x y z
N MET A 1 -9.52 64.97 20.43
CA MET A 1 -9.92 64.94 19.00
C MET A 1 -11.33 65.53 18.91
N SER A 2 -11.61 66.37 17.92
CA SER A 2 -13.00 66.76 17.62
C SER A 2 -13.82 65.49 17.40
N LYS A 3 -14.88 65.26 18.20
CA LYS A 3 -15.74 64.05 18.08
C LYS A 3 -16.44 63.94 16.72
N LYS A 4 -16.45 65.02 15.93
CA LYS A 4 -17.26 65.18 14.72
C LYS A 4 -16.83 64.31 13.53
N ASP A 5 -15.60 63.78 13.55
CA ASP A 5 -15.02 62.99 12.43
C ASP A 5 -14.61 61.56 12.85
N LEU A 6 -15.03 61.10 14.04
CA LEU A 6 -14.72 59.75 14.55
C LEU A 6 -15.71 58.71 14.01
N VAL A 7 -15.18 57.63 13.43
CA VAL A 7 -15.96 56.46 13.00
C VAL A 7 -15.72 55.28 13.94
N THR A 8 -16.79 54.64 14.43
CA THR A 8 -16.64 53.36 15.16
C THR A 8 -16.76 52.19 14.20
N ILE A 9 -15.78 51.29 14.20
CA ILE A 9 -15.78 50.05 13.42
C ILE A 9 -16.13 48.90 14.37
N ILE A 10 -17.14 48.11 14.02
CA ILE A 10 -17.55 46.91 14.75
C ILE A 10 -17.23 45.67 13.91
N ILE A 11 -16.49 44.73 14.49
CA ILE A 11 -16.15 43.45 13.87
C ILE A 11 -16.63 42.30 14.77
N VAL A 12 -17.49 41.43 14.24
CA VAL A 12 -17.88 40.19 14.93
C VAL A 12 -16.96 39.06 14.51
N ASN A 13 -16.23 38.49 15.47
CA ASN A 13 -15.27 37.41 15.22
C ASN A 13 -15.83 36.05 15.67
N PHE A 14 -15.73 35.04 14.80
CA PHE A 14 -15.89 33.63 15.17
C PHE A 14 -14.95 32.77 14.35
N ASN A 15 -13.83 32.40 14.95
CA ASN A 15 -12.72 31.69 14.30
C ASN A 15 -12.21 32.41 13.02
N GLY A 16 -11.98 33.72 13.09
CA GLY A 16 -11.53 34.55 11.97
C GLY A 16 -10.06 34.35 11.57
N SER A 17 -9.31 33.52 12.31
CA SER A 17 -7.88 33.26 12.12
C SER A 17 -7.05 34.54 11.97
N GLU A 18 -6.00 34.52 11.14
CA GLU A 18 -5.10 35.66 10.89
C GLU A 18 -5.80 36.82 10.13
N LEU A 19 -6.91 36.55 9.45
CA LEU A 19 -7.62 37.58 8.69
C LEU A 19 -8.18 38.68 9.59
N LEU A 20 -8.58 38.35 10.82
CA LEU A 20 -9.02 39.33 11.81
C LEU A 20 -7.92 40.38 12.08
N ALA A 21 -6.71 39.93 12.40
CA ALA A 21 -5.57 40.82 12.68
C ALA A 21 -5.23 41.69 11.46
N ARG A 22 -5.31 41.12 10.25
CA ARG A 22 -5.11 41.87 8.99
C ARG A 22 -6.19 42.93 8.75
N SER A 23 -7.46 42.60 8.99
CA SER A 23 -8.58 43.54 8.89
C SER A 23 -8.40 44.70 9.87
N VAL A 24 -8.03 44.41 11.12
CA VAL A 24 -7.78 45.43 12.14
C VAL A 24 -6.59 46.33 11.77
N ARG A 25 -5.48 45.73 11.29
CA ARG A 25 -4.31 46.49 10.83
C ARG A 25 -4.66 47.50 9.74
N GLN A 26 -5.47 47.10 8.77
CA GLN A 26 -5.89 47.98 7.68
C GLN A 26 -6.89 49.05 8.14
N ALA A 27 -7.79 48.70 9.06
CA ALA A 27 -8.67 49.68 9.68
C ALA A 27 -7.88 50.76 10.44
N PHE A 28 -6.80 50.39 11.14
CA PHE A 28 -5.92 51.35 11.82
C PHE A 28 -5.04 52.18 10.89
N ALA A 29 -4.84 51.75 9.65
CA ALA A 29 -4.18 52.51 8.60
C ALA A 29 -5.12 53.52 7.91
N SER A 30 -6.38 53.62 8.35
CA SER A 30 -7.35 54.60 7.84
C SER A 30 -6.85 56.04 8.01
N ASN A 31 -7.07 56.87 6.98
CA ASN A 31 -6.80 58.31 7.02
C ASN A 31 -7.84 59.07 7.86
N THR A 32 -8.95 58.43 8.20
CA THR A 32 -9.99 58.94 9.10
C THR A 32 -9.77 58.38 10.51
N PRO A 33 -9.95 59.19 11.57
CA PRO A 33 -10.00 58.72 12.95
C PRO A 33 -11.00 57.58 13.18
N VAL A 34 -10.53 56.49 13.80
CA VAL A 34 -11.34 55.31 14.09
C VAL A 34 -11.24 54.84 15.54
N GLN A 35 -12.38 54.37 16.06
CA GLN A 35 -12.47 53.48 17.23
C GLN A 35 -12.81 52.09 16.69
N LEU A 36 -12.16 51.02 17.18
CA LEU A 36 -12.41 49.65 16.71
C LEU A 36 -12.84 48.74 17.84
N ILE A 37 -13.98 48.08 17.68
CA ILE A 37 -14.57 47.16 18.66
C ILE A 37 -14.69 45.77 18.03
N VAL A 38 -14.01 44.78 18.61
CA VAL A 38 -14.12 43.37 18.21
C VAL A 38 -14.99 42.61 19.20
N SER A 39 -16.11 42.06 18.73
CA SER A 39 -17.01 41.19 19.50
C SER A 39 -16.71 39.73 19.18
N ASP A 40 -16.01 39.04 20.08
CA ASP A 40 -15.61 37.64 19.92
C ASP A 40 -16.72 36.68 20.38
N ASN A 41 -17.14 35.78 19.50
CA ASN A 41 -18.23 34.83 19.70
C ASN A 41 -17.73 33.47 20.25
N ALA A 42 -16.88 33.50 21.28
CA ALA A 42 -16.22 32.32 21.86
C ALA A 42 -15.37 31.56 20.81
N SER A 43 -14.43 32.26 20.18
CA SER A 43 -13.51 31.65 19.22
C SER A 43 -12.56 30.66 19.91
N THR A 44 -12.24 29.56 19.22
CA THR A 44 -11.33 28.51 19.70
C THR A 44 -10.03 28.45 18.90
N ASP A 45 -9.87 29.33 17.92
CA ASP A 45 -8.66 29.45 17.12
C ASP A 45 -7.72 30.54 17.67
N ASN A 46 -6.61 30.78 16.98
CA ASN A 46 -5.61 31.76 17.40
C ASN A 46 -5.96 33.21 17.01
N SER A 47 -7.18 33.51 16.57
CA SER A 47 -7.54 34.87 16.08
C SER A 47 -7.39 35.95 17.14
N ILE A 48 -7.91 35.71 18.34
CA ILE A 48 -7.85 36.64 19.47
C ILE A 48 -6.44 36.76 20.06
N PRO A 49 -5.70 35.66 20.37
CA PRO A 49 -4.33 35.78 20.84
C PRO A 49 -3.41 36.57 19.90
N LEU A 50 -3.55 36.39 18.58
CA LEU A 50 -2.77 37.15 17.59
C LEU A 50 -3.14 38.64 17.59
N LEU A 51 -4.43 38.95 17.70
CA LEU A 51 -4.90 40.33 17.74
C LEU A 51 -4.42 41.06 19.01
N GLU A 52 -4.49 40.40 20.16
CA GLU A 52 -4.01 40.93 21.44
C GLU A 52 -2.49 41.14 21.43
N GLN A 53 -1.74 40.20 20.83
CA GLN A 53 -0.29 40.31 20.71
C GLN A 53 0.13 41.54 19.89
N GLU A 54 -0.59 41.85 18.81
CA GLU A 54 -0.20 42.93 17.89
C GLU A 54 -0.75 44.30 18.30
N PHE A 55 -1.98 44.36 18.83
CA PHE A 55 -2.69 45.62 19.07
C PHE A 55 -3.31 45.73 20.48
N GLY A 56 -3.06 44.79 21.40
CA GLY A 56 -3.69 44.77 22.72
C GLY A 56 -3.39 45.99 23.61
N SER A 57 -2.36 46.78 23.29
CA SER A 57 -2.03 48.03 23.97
C SER A 57 -2.51 49.29 23.23
N ASP A 58 -3.09 49.17 22.02
CA ASP A 58 -3.60 50.31 21.26
C ASP A 58 -4.93 50.80 21.88
N PRO A 59 -5.02 52.06 22.36
CA PRO A 59 -6.23 52.56 23.03
C PRO A 59 -7.44 52.69 22.11
N ARG A 60 -7.26 52.55 20.78
CA ARG A 60 -8.37 52.55 19.81
C ARG A 60 -9.07 51.18 19.73
N LEU A 61 -8.47 50.11 20.27
CA LEU A 61 -9.02 48.76 20.22
C LEU A 61 -9.80 48.42 21.51
N THR A 62 -10.99 47.85 21.36
CA THR A 62 -11.73 47.21 22.47
C THR A 62 -12.15 45.80 22.05
N ILE A 63 -11.84 44.80 22.86
CA ILE A 63 -12.22 43.40 22.61
C ILE A 63 -13.27 42.99 23.64
N ILE A 64 -14.43 42.52 23.16
CA ILE A 64 -15.53 41.99 23.98
C ILE A 64 -15.57 40.48 23.81
N HIS A 65 -15.37 39.72 24.89
CA HIS A 65 -15.43 38.26 24.86
C HIS A 65 -16.81 37.76 25.29
N ASN A 66 -17.55 37.14 24.36
CA ASN A 66 -18.81 36.49 24.67
C ASN A 66 -18.58 35.04 25.14
N SER A 67 -19.44 34.54 26.03
CA SER A 67 -19.35 33.18 26.59
C SER A 67 -19.76 32.07 25.63
N SER A 68 -20.41 32.42 24.52
CA SER A 68 -20.86 31.48 23.48
C SER A 68 -21.01 32.21 22.15
N ASN A 69 -21.19 31.45 21.06
CA ASN A 69 -21.46 32.05 19.76
C ASN A 69 -22.91 32.58 19.70
N LEU A 70 -23.06 33.91 19.79
CA LEU A 70 -24.34 34.60 19.82
C LEU A 70 -24.97 34.78 18.43
N GLY A 71 -24.24 34.49 17.36
CA GLY A 71 -24.62 34.85 15.98
C GLY A 71 -24.21 36.29 15.62
N PHE A 72 -24.49 36.69 14.38
CA PHE A 72 -24.03 37.98 13.84
C PHE A 72 -24.80 39.18 14.41
N ALA A 73 -26.14 39.15 14.37
CA ALA A 73 -26.97 40.28 14.80
C ALA A 73 -26.76 40.62 16.29
N LYS A 74 -26.86 39.62 17.16
CA LYS A 74 -26.73 39.80 18.61
C LYS A 74 -25.32 40.24 19.02
N ALA A 75 -24.27 39.67 18.43
CA ALA A 75 -22.89 40.06 18.75
C ALA A 75 -22.55 41.49 18.31
N ASN A 76 -23.10 41.94 17.17
CA ASN A 76 -22.99 43.33 16.73
C ASN A 76 -23.72 44.29 17.68
N ASN A 77 -24.93 43.94 18.13
CA ASN A 77 -25.69 44.76 19.07
C ASN A 77 -24.95 44.93 20.41
N VAL A 78 -24.31 43.87 20.93
CA VAL A 78 -23.48 43.94 22.15
C VAL A 78 -22.32 44.95 22.00
N ALA A 79 -21.67 44.99 20.84
CA ALA A 79 -20.60 45.96 20.58
C ALA A 79 -21.11 47.38 20.32
N LEU A 80 -22.33 47.51 19.79
CA LEU A 80 -22.94 48.79 19.45
C LEU A 80 -23.13 49.71 20.66
N ASP A 81 -23.41 49.13 21.83
CA ASP A 81 -23.59 49.88 23.09
C ASP A 81 -22.33 50.65 23.52
N GLN A 82 -21.15 50.25 23.04
CA GLN A 82 -19.86 50.88 23.33
C GLN A 82 -19.36 51.79 22.20
N ALA A 83 -20.13 51.94 21.11
CA ALA A 83 -19.74 52.75 19.97
C ALA A 83 -19.89 54.24 20.26
N GLU A 84 -18.85 55.03 20.00
CA GLU A 84 -18.83 56.48 20.28
C GLU A 84 -18.99 57.37 19.04
N GLY A 85 -18.64 56.89 17.84
CA GLY A 85 -18.62 57.70 16.61
C GLY A 85 -20.00 58.05 16.06
N ASP A 86 -20.12 59.16 15.34
CA ASP A 86 -21.38 59.58 14.69
C ASP A 86 -21.75 58.69 13.49
N PHE A 87 -20.77 57.96 12.96
CA PHE A 87 -20.95 56.91 11.97
C PHE A 87 -20.40 55.59 12.50
N ILE A 88 -21.14 54.51 12.24
CA ILE A 88 -20.80 53.15 12.67
C ILE A 88 -20.59 52.29 11.42
N LEU A 89 -19.43 51.69 11.30
CA LEU A 89 -19.06 50.76 10.24
C LEU A 89 -19.10 49.33 10.78
N PHE A 90 -20.06 48.54 10.31
CA PHE A 90 -20.10 47.09 10.53
C PHE A 90 -19.22 46.43 9.48
N LEU A 91 -18.18 45.72 9.91
CA LEU A 91 -17.19 45.12 9.04
C LEU A 91 -17.00 43.65 9.41
N ASN A 92 -17.06 42.76 8.43
CA ASN A 92 -16.73 41.36 8.66
C ASN A 92 -15.23 41.16 8.98
N PRO A 93 -14.86 40.15 9.78
CA PRO A 93 -13.47 39.91 10.21
C PRO A 93 -12.54 39.49 9.07
N ASP A 94 -13.08 39.11 7.92
CA ASP A 94 -12.40 38.69 6.70
C ASP A 94 -12.51 39.71 5.55
N CYS A 95 -12.87 40.96 5.88
CA CYS A 95 -12.86 42.09 4.93
C CYS A 95 -11.59 42.93 5.05
N LEU A 96 -11.02 43.29 3.90
CA LEU A 96 -9.83 44.12 3.78
C LEU A 96 -10.20 45.44 3.11
N ILE A 97 -9.96 46.55 3.82
CA ILE A 97 -10.28 47.91 3.38
C ILE A 97 -8.99 48.69 3.07
N ARG A 98 -9.10 49.73 2.24
CA ARG A 98 -8.00 50.66 1.97
C ARG A 98 -8.00 51.82 2.96
N ALA A 99 -6.86 52.49 3.10
CA ALA A 99 -6.69 53.65 3.99
C ALA A 99 -7.68 54.79 3.71
N ASP A 100 -8.10 54.95 2.45
CA ASP A 100 -9.03 55.98 1.98
C ASP A 100 -10.50 55.53 1.92
N THR A 101 -10.81 54.26 2.22
CA THR A 101 -12.16 53.70 2.12
C THR A 101 -13.15 54.45 3.01
N ILE A 102 -12.81 54.67 4.27
CA ILE A 102 -13.70 55.30 5.26
C ILE A 102 -13.97 56.76 4.87
N SER A 103 -12.94 57.51 4.49
CA SER A 103 -13.08 58.90 4.06
C SER A 103 -13.98 59.05 2.83
N GLN A 104 -13.87 58.16 1.83
CA GLN A 104 -14.70 58.20 0.64
C GLN A 104 -16.18 57.89 0.95
N LEU A 105 -16.45 56.94 1.85
CA LEU A 105 -17.83 56.65 2.27
C LEU A 105 -18.45 57.80 3.07
N LEU A 106 -17.67 58.47 3.92
CA LEU A 106 -18.11 59.67 4.64
C LEU A 106 -18.45 60.83 3.70
N GLU A 107 -17.65 61.04 2.65
CA GLU A 107 -17.91 62.06 1.65
C GLU A 107 -19.28 61.84 0.96
N VAL A 108 -19.66 60.60 0.69
CA VAL A 108 -20.98 60.28 0.13
C VAL A 108 -22.11 60.63 1.12
N PHE A 109 -21.92 60.38 2.42
CA PHE A 109 -22.89 60.80 3.45
C PHE A 109 -23.05 62.33 3.51
N GLN A 110 -21.96 63.08 3.36
CA GLN A 110 -22.00 64.56 3.37
C GLN A 110 -22.76 65.14 2.17
N HIS A 111 -22.76 64.45 1.03
CA HIS A 111 -23.45 64.90 -0.18
C HIS A 111 -24.88 64.33 -0.32
N ASN A 112 -25.35 63.49 0.63
CA ASN A 112 -26.67 62.84 0.56
C ASN A 112 -27.36 62.83 1.94
N ASP A 113 -28.10 63.90 2.25
CA ASP A 113 -28.80 64.07 3.55
C ASP A 113 -29.84 62.97 3.87
N GLN A 114 -30.33 62.26 2.86
CA GLN A 114 -31.31 61.16 2.99
C GLN A 114 -30.63 59.79 3.16
N ALA A 115 -29.30 59.70 3.09
CA ALA A 115 -28.57 58.45 3.26
C ALA A 115 -28.63 57.99 4.72
N GLY A 116 -29.24 56.82 4.96
CA GLY A 116 -29.21 56.18 6.28
C GLY A 116 -28.13 55.11 6.39
N MET A 117 -27.83 54.45 5.28
CA MET A 117 -26.90 53.33 5.21
C MET A 117 -26.17 53.31 3.87
N ILE A 118 -24.88 53.00 3.88
CA ILE A 118 -24.04 52.93 2.69
C ILE A 118 -23.26 51.62 2.65
N GLY A 119 -23.25 50.99 1.48
CA GLY A 119 -22.38 49.89 1.11
C GLY A 119 -21.51 50.26 -0.09
N CYS A 120 -20.55 49.40 -0.41
CA CYS A 120 -19.58 49.61 -1.48
C CYS A 120 -19.45 48.37 -2.36
N ARG A 121 -18.58 48.42 -3.37
CA ARG A 121 -18.28 47.26 -4.22
C ARG A 121 -17.43 46.25 -3.46
N VAL A 122 -18.04 45.13 -3.13
CA VAL A 122 -17.38 44.02 -2.45
C VAL A 122 -16.81 43.06 -3.49
N LEU A 123 -15.51 42.85 -3.44
CA LEU A 123 -14.76 42.02 -4.37
C LEU A 123 -14.37 40.69 -3.73
N ASN A 124 -14.42 39.62 -4.52
CA ASN A 124 -13.72 38.39 -4.19
C ASN A 124 -12.20 38.61 -4.31
N PRO A 125 -11.36 37.75 -3.72
CA PRO A 125 -9.90 37.85 -3.85
C PRO A 125 -9.38 37.78 -5.31
N ASP A 126 -10.19 37.31 -6.26
CA ASP A 126 -9.90 37.29 -7.69
C ASP A 126 -10.28 38.59 -8.43
N GLY A 127 -10.79 39.60 -7.71
CA GLY A 127 -11.20 40.88 -8.25
C GLY A 127 -12.62 40.93 -8.84
N THR A 128 -13.38 39.83 -8.80
CA THR A 128 -14.78 39.82 -9.30
C THR A 128 -15.76 40.37 -8.28
N GLU A 129 -16.82 41.07 -8.73
CA GLU A 129 -17.89 41.56 -7.85
C GLU A 129 -18.60 40.39 -7.14
N GLN A 130 -18.68 40.45 -5.81
CA GLN A 130 -19.30 39.42 -5.00
C GLN A 130 -20.82 39.43 -5.16
N LYS A 131 -21.42 38.24 -5.28
CA LYS A 131 -22.89 38.10 -5.39
C LYS A 131 -23.56 38.58 -4.10
N GLY A 132 -24.67 39.29 -4.25
CA GLY A 132 -25.39 39.89 -3.12
C GLY A 132 -24.81 41.20 -2.61
N CYS A 133 -23.76 41.74 -3.26
CA CYS A 133 -23.19 43.05 -2.95
C CYS A 133 -24.23 44.19 -3.03
N ARG A 134 -25.05 44.17 -4.09
CA ARG A 134 -26.19 45.07 -4.31
C ARG A 134 -27.41 44.24 -4.74
N ARG A 135 -28.54 44.52 -4.10
CA ARG A 135 -29.73 43.68 -4.17
C ARG A 135 -31.00 44.50 -4.28
N ARG A 136 -32.00 43.90 -4.93
CA ARG A 136 -33.40 44.31 -4.82
C ARG A 136 -34.09 43.54 -3.71
N VAL A 137 -35.24 44.01 -3.22
CA VAL A 137 -36.03 43.26 -2.23
C VAL A 137 -36.42 41.90 -2.85
N PRO A 138 -36.15 40.76 -2.18
CA PRO A 138 -36.59 39.45 -2.64
C PRO A 138 -38.08 39.30 -2.32
N THR A 139 -38.92 39.81 -3.20
CA THR A 139 -40.35 39.55 -3.16
C THR A 139 -40.63 38.07 -3.45
N PRO A 140 -41.78 37.52 -3.03
CA PRO A 140 -42.18 36.14 -3.32
C PRO A 140 -41.96 35.76 -4.80
N TRP A 141 -42.33 36.67 -5.70
CA TRP A 141 -42.13 36.53 -7.14
C TRP A 141 -40.66 36.50 -7.57
N ARG A 142 -39.83 37.44 -7.10
CA ARG A 142 -38.39 37.47 -7.46
C ARG A 142 -37.62 36.27 -6.91
N THR A 143 -38.01 35.75 -5.74
CA THR A 143 -37.46 34.49 -5.23
C THR A 143 -37.92 33.29 -6.04
N PHE A 144 -39.18 33.25 -6.47
CA PHE A 144 -39.67 32.22 -7.40
C PHE A 144 -38.87 32.20 -8.70
N VAL A 145 -38.67 33.38 -9.33
CA VAL A 145 -37.81 33.57 -10.51
C VAL A 145 -36.38 33.05 -10.28
N ARG A 146 -35.78 33.35 -9.12
CA ARG A 146 -34.42 32.90 -8.74
C ARG A 146 -34.35 31.38 -8.51
N VAL A 147 -35.38 30.78 -7.90
CA VAL A 147 -35.44 29.33 -7.62
C VAL A 147 -35.57 28.54 -8.90
N LEU A 148 -36.41 28.97 -9.83
CA LEU A 148 -36.62 28.31 -11.13
C LEU A 148 -35.59 28.68 -12.21
N GLY A 149 -34.66 29.62 -11.92
CA GLY A 149 -33.66 30.05 -12.88
C GLY A 149 -34.24 30.84 -14.06
N LEU A 150 -35.46 31.38 -13.93
CA LEU A 150 -36.18 32.06 -15.03
C LEU A 150 -35.46 33.33 -15.50
N SER A 151 -34.64 33.93 -14.63
CA SER A 151 -33.77 35.05 -14.97
C SER A 151 -32.66 34.71 -15.98
N TYR A 152 -32.49 33.43 -16.34
CA TYR A 152 -31.55 32.99 -17.38
C TYR A 152 -32.11 33.23 -18.79
N PHE A 153 -33.42 33.17 -18.97
CA PHE A 153 -34.06 33.21 -20.29
C PHE A 153 -34.17 34.61 -20.89
N THR A 154 -34.31 35.66 -20.07
CA THR A 154 -34.30 37.06 -20.55
C THR A 154 -33.69 37.98 -19.50
N ARG A 155 -32.81 38.91 -19.90
CA ARG A 155 -32.25 39.96 -19.02
C ARG A 155 -32.96 41.31 -19.16
N SER A 156 -33.66 41.51 -20.28
CA SER A 156 -34.34 42.75 -20.66
C SER A 156 -35.73 42.93 -20.02
N THR A 157 -36.33 41.85 -19.51
CA THR A 157 -37.71 41.89 -18.99
C THR A 157 -37.72 42.12 -17.47
N GLU A 158 -38.17 43.30 -17.03
CA GLU A 158 -38.12 43.71 -15.61
C GLU A 158 -38.80 42.73 -14.63
N TRP A 159 -39.93 42.12 -15.02
CA TRP A 159 -40.64 41.17 -14.15
C TRP A 159 -39.98 39.78 -14.04
N LEU A 160 -38.99 39.47 -14.89
CA LEU A 160 -38.20 38.23 -14.85
C LEU A 160 -36.79 38.44 -14.25
N GLN A 161 -36.49 39.64 -13.74
CA GLN A 161 -35.23 39.91 -13.07
C GLN A 161 -35.25 39.33 -11.65
N GLY A 162 -34.14 38.71 -11.27
CA GLY A 162 -33.91 38.27 -9.89
C GLY A 162 -33.68 39.45 -8.94
N PHE A 163 -33.26 39.15 -7.72
CA PHE A 163 -32.97 40.17 -6.70
C PHE A 163 -31.47 40.50 -6.55
N ASP A 164 -30.59 39.86 -7.34
CA ASP A 164 -29.12 39.97 -7.25
C ASP A 164 -28.61 40.79 -8.43
N MET A 165 -28.05 41.97 -8.16
CA MET A 165 -27.70 42.96 -9.19
C MET A 165 -26.20 42.93 -9.58
N SER A 166 -25.40 42.04 -9.00
CA SER A 166 -23.93 42.00 -9.21
C SER A 166 -23.48 41.62 -10.63
N LYS A 167 -24.42 41.36 -11.54
CA LYS A 167 -24.16 41.11 -12.97
C LYS A 167 -24.69 42.21 -13.88
N GLU A 168 -25.35 43.21 -13.30
CA GLU A 168 -25.76 44.42 -13.99
C GLU A 168 -24.54 45.35 -14.13
N PRO A 169 -24.47 46.21 -15.16
CA PRO A 169 -23.41 47.22 -15.26
C PRO A 169 -23.26 48.01 -13.96
N LEU A 170 -22.04 48.42 -13.65
CA LEU A 170 -21.81 49.32 -12.52
C LEU A 170 -22.40 50.69 -12.84
N PRO A 171 -23.06 51.35 -11.87
CA PRO A 171 -23.49 52.73 -12.04
C PRO A 171 -22.28 53.67 -12.04
N ASP A 172 -22.40 54.80 -12.74
CA ASP A 172 -21.32 55.81 -12.81
C ASP A 172 -21.24 56.70 -11.55
N LYS A 173 -22.23 56.61 -10.66
CA LYS A 173 -22.35 57.40 -9.42
C LYS A 173 -22.99 56.57 -8.31
N PRO A 174 -22.83 56.95 -7.03
CA PRO A 174 -23.59 56.35 -5.94
C PRO A 174 -25.10 56.31 -6.25
N MET A 175 -25.73 55.16 -6.06
CA MET A 175 -27.15 54.97 -6.38
C MET A 175 -27.92 54.30 -5.24
N PRO A 176 -29.23 54.60 -5.07
CA PRO A 176 -30.09 53.87 -4.16
C PRO A 176 -30.27 52.41 -4.59
N VAL A 177 -30.22 51.50 -3.63
CA VAL A 177 -30.52 50.06 -3.79
C VAL A 177 -31.40 49.59 -2.64
N ASP A 178 -32.12 48.49 -2.82
CA ASP A 178 -33.01 48.00 -1.76
C ASP A 178 -32.24 47.35 -0.60
N ALA A 179 -31.09 46.71 -0.90
CA ALA A 179 -30.22 46.13 0.11
C ALA A 179 -28.75 46.00 -0.35
N ILE A 180 -27.84 46.13 0.60
CA ILE A 180 -26.38 46.00 0.45
C ILE A 180 -25.85 44.82 1.28
N SER A 181 -24.67 44.29 0.96
CA SER A 181 -24.07 43.16 1.70
C SER A 181 -23.76 43.48 3.16
N GLY A 182 -24.06 42.55 4.08
CA GLY A 182 -23.66 42.63 5.49
C GLY A 182 -22.15 42.57 5.76
N SER A 183 -21.32 42.30 4.74
CA SER A 183 -19.86 42.27 4.87
C SER A 183 -19.24 43.63 5.17
N LEU A 184 -19.88 44.71 4.69
CA LEU A 184 -19.54 46.08 5.03
C LEU A 184 -20.81 46.94 4.95
N MET A 185 -21.22 47.50 6.08
CA MET A 185 -22.35 48.44 6.16
C MET A 185 -21.94 49.64 7.01
N MET A 186 -21.89 50.82 6.43
CA MET A 186 -21.73 52.07 7.19
C MET A 186 -23.10 52.69 7.43
N VAL A 187 -23.40 53.06 8.67
CA VAL A 187 -24.67 53.69 9.06
C VAL A 187 -24.43 54.97 9.82
N SER A 188 -25.31 55.96 9.64
CA SER A 188 -25.30 57.16 10.48
C SER A 188 -25.99 56.85 11.82
N ARG A 189 -25.44 57.36 12.93
CA ARG A 189 -26.04 57.19 14.27
C ARG A 189 -27.46 57.76 14.33
N LYS A 190 -27.71 58.86 13.63
CA LYS A 190 -29.05 59.47 13.52
C LYS A 190 -30.07 58.49 12.96
N ALA A 191 -29.78 57.88 11.81
CA ALA A 191 -30.69 56.93 11.17
C ALA A 191 -30.79 55.61 11.97
N LEU A 192 -29.67 55.14 12.53
CA LEU A 192 -29.62 53.99 13.42
C LEU A 192 -30.55 54.15 14.63
N ASN A 193 -30.57 55.30 15.28
CA ASN A 193 -31.40 55.56 16.46
C ASN A 193 -32.90 55.60 16.13
N ASP A 194 -33.29 56.01 14.92
CA ASP A 194 -34.70 56.01 14.48
C ASP A 194 -35.16 54.62 13.99
N VAL A 195 -34.31 53.88 13.28
CA VAL A 195 -34.63 52.55 12.73
C VAL A 195 -34.51 51.43 13.77
N GLY A 196 -33.58 51.57 14.72
CA GLY A 196 -33.21 50.57 15.71
C GLY A 196 -32.15 49.56 15.24
N PRO A 197 -31.60 48.75 16.17
CA PRO A 197 -30.46 47.85 15.92
C PRO A 197 -30.83 46.65 15.03
N LEU A 198 -29.89 45.72 14.80
CA LEU A 198 -30.11 44.47 14.07
C LEU A 198 -31.10 43.56 14.83
N ASP A 199 -31.94 42.82 14.10
CA ASP A 199 -32.94 41.90 14.70
C ASP A 199 -32.25 40.59 15.16
N GLU A 200 -32.15 40.40 16.48
CA GLU A 200 -31.50 39.23 17.09
C GLU A 200 -32.17 37.89 16.79
N GLY A 201 -33.38 37.89 16.22
CA GLY A 201 -34.03 36.67 15.75
C GLY A 201 -33.34 36.04 14.53
N TYR A 202 -32.40 36.74 13.89
CA TYR A 202 -31.51 36.21 12.86
C TYR A 202 -30.16 35.85 13.47
N PHE A 203 -29.84 34.56 13.50
CA PHE A 203 -28.55 34.08 13.99
C PHE A 203 -27.41 34.36 12.99
N LEU A 204 -27.64 34.11 11.70
CA LEU A 204 -26.67 34.30 10.61
C LEU A 204 -27.41 34.29 9.27
N HIS A 205 -27.09 35.25 8.40
CA HIS A 205 -27.73 35.56 7.12
C HIS A 205 -29.18 36.07 7.21
N CYS A 206 -29.49 37.02 6.30
CA CYS A 206 -30.74 37.75 6.15
C CYS A 206 -31.00 38.86 7.19
N GLU A 207 -30.15 39.01 8.20
CA GLU A 207 -30.20 40.15 9.12
C GLU A 207 -29.88 41.48 8.44
N ASP A 208 -28.94 41.47 7.50
CA ASP A 208 -28.56 42.61 6.66
C ASP A 208 -29.73 43.06 5.76
N LEU A 209 -30.39 42.08 5.15
CA LEU A 209 -31.57 42.30 4.30
C LEU A 209 -32.77 42.82 5.10
N ASP A 210 -33.04 42.24 6.28
CA ASP A 210 -34.07 42.74 7.19
C ASP A 210 -33.82 44.19 7.57
N TRP A 211 -32.56 44.53 7.85
CA TRP A 211 -32.20 45.86 8.30
C TRP A 211 -32.34 46.90 7.18
N CYS A 212 -31.81 46.61 5.99
CA CYS A 212 -31.98 47.46 4.81
C CYS A 212 -33.47 47.73 4.53
N MET A 213 -34.33 46.71 4.65
CA MET A 213 -35.78 46.87 4.49
C MET A 213 -36.37 47.84 5.54
N ARG A 214 -35.93 47.76 6.81
CA ARG A 214 -36.39 48.68 7.86
C ARG A 214 -35.93 50.11 7.65
N PHE A 215 -34.70 50.32 7.16
CA PHE A 215 -34.22 51.66 6.77
C PHE A 215 -35.09 52.26 5.67
N ASN A 216 -35.35 51.50 4.60
CA ASN A 216 -36.21 51.95 3.50
C ASN A 216 -37.64 52.25 3.97
N LEU A 217 -38.23 51.42 4.87
CA LEU A 217 -39.57 51.66 5.43
C LEU A 217 -39.68 52.93 6.29
N LYS A 218 -38.56 53.39 6.85
CA LYS A 218 -38.47 54.65 7.61
C LYS A 218 -38.15 55.86 6.72
N GLY A 219 -38.00 55.66 5.41
CA GLY A 219 -37.75 56.73 4.43
C GLY A 219 -36.27 57.05 4.22
N TYR A 220 -35.34 56.32 4.86
CA TYR A 220 -33.91 56.47 4.61
C TYR A 220 -33.49 55.73 3.34
N SER A 221 -32.57 56.32 2.58
CA SER A 221 -31.95 55.67 1.42
C SER A 221 -30.82 54.74 1.84
N VAL A 222 -30.80 53.53 1.27
CA VAL A 222 -29.66 52.61 1.30
C VAL A 222 -28.88 52.79 0.01
N LEU A 223 -27.64 53.27 0.09
CA LEU A 223 -26.83 53.60 -1.10
C LEU A 223 -25.75 52.54 -1.37
N PHE A 224 -25.50 52.30 -2.65
CA PHE A 224 -24.37 51.55 -3.15
C PHE A 224 -23.36 52.49 -3.81
N VAL A 225 -22.11 52.45 -3.37
CA VAL A 225 -21.01 53.26 -3.90
C VAL A 225 -20.13 52.41 -4.84
N PRO A 226 -20.10 52.68 -6.15
CA PRO A 226 -19.41 51.85 -7.13
C PRO A 226 -17.88 52.03 -7.13
N ASP A 227 -17.39 53.20 -6.69
CA ASP A 227 -15.97 53.60 -6.79
C ASP A 227 -15.11 53.13 -5.61
N VAL A 228 -15.74 52.59 -4.56
CA VAL A 228 -15.07 52.11 -3.35
C VAL A 228 -15.02 50.58 -3.37
N ASP A 229 -13.82 50.03 -3.28
CA ASP A 229 -13.56 48.59 -3.29
C ASP A 229 -13.15 48.03 -1.92
N VAL A 230 -13.76 46.90 -1.55
CA VAL A 230 -13.37 46.11 -0.38
C VAL A 230 -13.25 44.64 -0.75
N ILE A 231 -12.16 44.01 -0.32
CA ILE A 231 -11.91 42.58 -0.60
C ILE A 231 -12.47 41.74 0.54
N HIS A 232 -13.32 40.76 0.25
CA HIS A 232 -13.93 39.88 1.25
C HIS A 232 -13.55 38.41 1.00
N PHE A 233 -12.83 37.80 1.95
CA PHE A 233 -12.32 36.43 1.85
C PHE A 233 -13.39 35.39 2.26
N GLN A 234 -14.49 35.32 1.51
CA GLN A 234 -15.62 34.45 1.80
C GLN A 234 -15.20 32.97 1.95
N GLY A 235 -15.40 32.40 3.15
CA GLY A 235 -15.32 30.95 3.37
C GLY A 235 -14.28 30.45 4.37
N PHE A 236 -13.68 31.28 5.23
CA PHE A 236 -12.83 30.77 6.32
C PHE A 236 -13.64 30.10 7.45
N SER A 237 -14.74 30.72 7.93
CA SER A 237 -15.62 30.10 8.94
C SER A 237 -16.69 29.17 8.33
N SER A 238 -17.06 29.37 7.05
CA SER A 238 -18.13 28.61 6.37
C SER A 238 -17.71 27.20 5.93
N LYS A 239 -16.41 26.94 5.74
CA LYS A 239 -15.87 25.64 5.30
C LYS A 239 -16.03 24.53 6.34
N GLN A 240 -16.09 24.88 7.63
CA GLN A 240 -16.13 23.88 8.70
C GLN A 240 -17.51 23.23 8.87
N ARG A 241 -18.62 23.91 8.49
CA ARG A 241 -20.00 23.39 8.64
C ARG A 241 -20.94 23.87 7.51
N PRO A 242 -20.73 23.47 6.24
CA PRO A 242 -21.45 23.99 5.08
C PRO A 242 -22.98 23.78 5.17
N VAL A 243 -23.43 22.62 5.67
CA VAL A 243 -24.86 22.32 5.82
C VAL A 243 -25.54 23.22 6.86
N ARG A 244 -24.86 23.52 7.97
CA ARG A 244 -25.39 24.39 9.04
C ARG A 244 -25.55 25.82 8.54
N VAL A 245 -24.59 26.34 7.79
CA VAL A 245 -24.66 27.68 7.17
C VAL A 245 -25.81 27.75 6.17
N MET A 246 -25.92 26.74 5.28
CA MET A 246 -27.06 26.64 4.35
C MET A 246 -28.40 26.62 5.08
N TRP A 247 -28.52 25.87 6.18
CA TRP A 247 -29.74 25.84 6.99
C TRP A 247 -30.12 27.22 7.53
N HIS A 248 -29.18 27.96 8.13
CA HIS A 248 -29.44 29.30 8.67
C HIS A 248 -29.85 30.31 7.58
N MET A 249 -29.22 30.25 6.40
CA MET A 249 -29.60 31.10 5.26
C MET A 249 -31.06 30.86 4.82
N HIS A 250 -31.49 29.60 4.69
CA HIS A 250 -32.86 29.28 4.26
C HIS A 250 -33.89 29.56 5.36
N LYS A 251 -33.55 29.26 6.63
CA LYS A 251 -34.38 29.61 7.79
C LYS A 251 -34.54 31.12 7.96
N GLY A 252 -33.47 31.89 7.76
CA GLY A 252 -33.48 33.36 7.79
C GLY A 252 -34.39 33.92 6.70
N MET A 253 -34.29 33.41 5.47
CA MET A 253 -35.18 33.80 4.38
C MET A 253 -36.67 33.57 4.71
N MET A 254 -37.00 32.42 5.32
CA MET A 254 -38.37 32.14 5.78
C MET A 254 -38.85 33.12 6.86
N ARG A 255 -37.97 33.51 7.79
CA ARG A 255 -38.28 34.54 8.80
C ARG A 255 -38.55 35.90 8.16
N PHE A 256 -37.70 36.31 7.21
CA PHE A 256 -37.86 37.56 6.46
C PHE A 256 -39.22 37.60 5.73
N TYR A 257 -39.61 36.50 5.08
CA TYR A 257 -40.92 36.37 4.46
C TYR A 257 -42.07 36.47 5.45
N ASN A 258 -41.95 35.77 6.58
CA ASN A 258 -42.98 35.82 7.62
C ASN A 258 -43.17 37.23 8.20
N LYS A 259 -42.09 38.00 8.33
CA LYS A 259 -42.10 39.34 8.92
C LYS A 259 -42.69 40.40 7.98
N PHE A 260 -42.32 40.41 6.70
CA PHE A 260 -42.67 41.51 5.78
C PHE A 260 -43.78 41.17 4.76
N PHE A 261 -44.03 39.90 4.48
CA PHE A 261 -44.87 39.49 3.33
C PHE A 261 -46.06 38.60 3.68
N LEU A 262 -46.05 37.89 4.81
CA LEU A 262 -47.09 36.93 5.19
C LEU A 262 -48.52 37.51 5.18
N ARG A 263 -48.67 38.78 5.58
CA ARG A 263 -49.98 39.48 5.62
C ARG A 263 -50.31 40.22 4.32
N ARG A 264 -49.36 40.35 3.39
CA ARG A 264 -49.49 41.15 2.16
C ARG A 264 -49.79 40.30 0.92
N TYR A 265 -49.58 38.98 1.01
CA TYR A 265 -49.76 38.04 -0.10
C TYR A 265 -50.69 36.88 0.29
N PRO A 266 -51.41 36.27 -0.67
CA PRO A 266 -52.26 35.11 -0.42
C PRO A 266 -51.46 33.91 0.13
N TRP A 267 -52.03 33.20 1.12
CA TRP A 267 -51.39 32.06 1.77
C TRP A 267 -50.89 30.94 0.81
N PRO A 268 -51.53 30.63 -0.34
CA PRO A 268 -51.01 29.60 -1.25
C PRO A 268 -49.66 30.00 -1.88
N LEU A 269 -49.48 31.28 -2.22
CA LEU A 269 -48.23 31.78 -2.79
C LEU A 269 -47.09 31.67 -1.76
N VAL A 270 -47.38 31.92 -0.49
CA VAL A 270 -46.42 31.77 0.61
C VAL A 270 -45.96 30.32 0.75
N ILE A 271 -46.87 29.34 0.62
CA ILE A 271 -46.52 27.91 0.65
C ILE A 271 -45.61 27.53 -0.52
N VAL A 272 -45.93 27.98 -1.74
CA VAL A 272 -45.11 27.70 -2.93
C VAL A 272 -43.69 28.24 -2.77
N VAL A 273 -43.54 29.47 -2.26
CA VAL A 273 -42.21 30.05 -1.98
C VAL A 273 -41.49 29.26 -0.88
N ALA A 274 -42.19 28.85 0.18
CA ALA A 274 -41.60 28.04 1.25
C ALA A 274 -41.07 26.70 0.72
N LEU A 275 -41.84 26.00 -0.10
CA LEU A 275 -41.42 24.75 -0.75
C LEU A 275 -40.23 24.98 -1.70
N GLY A 276 -40.22 26.08 -2.45
CA GLY A 276 -39.10 26.46 -3.32
C GLY A 276 -37.80 26.72 -2.56
N VAL A 277 -37.86 27.41 -1.43
CA VAL A 277 -36.71 27.67 -0.55
C VAL A 277 -36.17 26.35 0.01
N TRP A 278 -37.04 25.48 0.56
CA TRP A 278 -36.60 24.22 1.16
C TRP A 278 -36.14 23.15 0.16
N SER A 279 -36.74 23.07 -1.02
CA SER A 279 -36.29 22.15 -2.09
C SER A 279 -34.89 22.51 -2.60
N ARG A 280 -34.59 23.81 -2.76
CA ARG A 280 -33.24 24.28 -3.10
C ARG A 280 -32.21 23.89 -2.03
N PHE A 281 -32.56 23.99 -0.75
CA PHE A 281 -31.69 23.53 0.35
C PHE A 281 -31.34 22.04 0.18
N LEU A 282 -32.32 21.18 -0.05
CA LEU A 282 -32.11 19.74 -0.25
C LEU A 282 -31.22 19.44 -1.46
N ALA A 283 -31.43 20.14 -2.58
CA ALA A 283 -30.61 19.98 -3.78
C ALA A 283 -29.13 20.34 -3.56
N LEU A 284 -28.84 21.43 -2.83
CA LEU A 284 -27.48 21.84 -2.52
C LEU A 284 -26.78 20.86 -1.56
N VAL A 285 -27.52 20.29 -0.60
CA VAL A 285 -27.00 19.23 0.29
C VAL A 285 -26.66 17.97 -0.53
N ALA A 286 -27.52 17.54 -1.43
CA ALA A 286 -27.26 16.39 -2.31
C ALA A 286 -26.03 16.60 -3.20
N GLN A 287 -25.88 17.81 -3.78
CA GLN A 287 -24.71 18.17 -4.58
C GLN A 287 -23.41 18.14 -3.77
N HIS A 288 -23.44 18.59 -2.52
CA HIS A 288 -22.29 18.53 -1.62
C HIS A 288 -21.88 17.08 -1.31
N ILE A 289 -22.84 16.21 -0.99
CA ILE A 289 -22.61 14.77 -0.75
C ILE A 289 -21.97 14.12 -1.98
N PHE A 290 -22.50 14.40 -3.18
CA PHE A 290 -21.96 13.86 -4.43
C PHE A 290 -20.50 14.25 -4.66
N ARG A 291 -20.14 15.52 -4.47
CA ARG A 291 -18.74 15.98 -4.58
C ARG A 291 -17.81 15.31 -3.58
N SER A 292 -18.23 15.15 -2.32
CA SER A 292 -17.43 14.45 -1.30
C SER A 292 -17.16 12.99 -1.66
N ILE A 293 -18.12 12.31 -2.30
CA ILE A 293 -17.95 10.94 -2.82
C ILE A 293 -16.91 10.93 -3.95
N THR A 294 -16.97 11.86 -4.90
CA THR A 294 -15.98 11.93 -6.00
C THR A 294 -14.56 12.20 -5.51
N GLU A 295 -14.38 13.05 -4.49
CA GLU A 295 -13.07 13.29 -3.87
C GLU A 295 -12.56 12.08 -3.07
N LEU A 296 -13.46 11.29 -2.48
CA LEU A 296 -13.10 10.02 -1.84
C LEU A 296 -12.59 9.01 -2.87
N LEU A 297 -13.29 8.88 -4.00
CA LEU A 297 -12.86 8.03 -5.11
C LEU A 297 -11.52 8.50 -5.71
N HIS A 298 -11.32 9.82 -5.85
CA HIS A 298 -10.04 10.38 -6.28
C HIS A 298 -8.91 10.08 -5.27
N ARG A 299 -9.15 10.19 -3.96
CA ARG A 299 -8.16 9.82 -2.91
C ARG A 299 -7.83 8.33 -2.92
N ILE A 300 -8.81 7.46 -3.17
CA ILE A 300 -8.59 6.03 -3.39
C ILE A 300 -7.70 5.82 -4.62
N PHE A 301 -8.03 6.50 -5.73
CA PHE A 301 -7.25 6.44 -6.97
C PHE A 301 -5.82 6.98 -6.80
N VAL A 302 -5.61 8.05 -6.01
CA VAL A 302 -4.28 8.58 -5.69
C VAL A 302 -3.50 7.66 -4.77
N ARG A 303 -4.14 6.96 -3.81
CA ARG A 303 -3.47 5.90 -3.02
C ARG A 303 -3.08 4.70 -3.88
N VAL A 304 -3.94 4.33 -4.83
CA VAL A 304 -3.64 3.33 -5.85
C VAL A 304 -2.46 3.81 -6.71
N LYS A 305 -2.45 5.08 -7.14
CA LYS A 305 -1.34 5.71 -7.87
C LYS A 305 -0.05 5.71 -7.07
N GLN A 306 -0.06 6.14 -5.80
CA GLN A 306 1.11 6.10 -4.89
C GLN A 306 1.62 4.67 -4.64
N PHE A 307 0.73 3.68 -4.64
CA PHE A 307 1.11 2.26 -4.58
C PHE A 307 1.72 1.75 -5.90
N PHE A 308 1.31 2.32 -7.04
CA PHE A 308 1.90 2.07 -8.35
C PHE A 308 3.17 2.90 -8.64
N SER A 309 3.39 4.01 -7.91
CA SER A 309 4.45 4.99 -8.16
C SER A 309 5.50 5.12 -7.04
N SER A 310 5.51 4.26 -6.01
CA SER A 310 6.64 4.20 -5.08
C SER A 310 7.75 3.31 -5.63
N GLU A 311 8.86 3.92 -6.02
CA GLU A 311 10.16 3.28 -6.17
C GLU A 311 10.57 2.60 -4.87
N SER A 312 10.89 1.31 -4.97
CA SER A 312 11.87 0.65 -4.12
C SER A 312 12.38 -0.58 -4.89
N GLU A 313 13.12 -0.30 -5.97
CA GLU A 313 14.20 -1.19 -6.37
C GLU A 313 15.34 -0.92 -5.40
N ASP A 314 15.55 -1.84 -4.46
CA ASP A 314 16.87 -2.37 -4.15
C ASP A 314 16.79 -3.44 -3.05
N LYS A 315 17.48 -4.56 -3.32
CA LYS A 315 17.82 -5.71 -2.45
C LYS A 315 16.75 -6.79 -2.25
N LEU A 316 16.69 -7.71 -3.22
CA LEU A 316 16.38 -9.13 -2.99
C LEU A 316 17.64 -9.89 -3.40
N ASP A 317 18.30 -10.54 -2.43
CA ASP A 317 19.52 -11.32 -2.59
C ASP A 317 19.16 -12.76 -3.01
N PRO A 318 19.63 -13.27 -4.17
CA PRO A 318 19.20 -14.55 -4.74
C PRO A 318 19.63 -15.89 -4.05
N SER A 319 20.03 -15.97 -2.77
CA SER A 319 20.96 -17.03 -2.28
C SER A 319 20.59 -18.49 -2.19
N PHE A 320 19.34 -18.84 -2.40
CA PHE A 320 18.84 -19.94 -1.62
C PHE A 320 18.96 -21.34 -2.33
N LEU A 321 19.42 -21.49 -3.59
CA LEU A 321 18.87 -22.45 -4.57
C LEU A 321 19.79 -23.74 -4.62
N GLN A 322 19.48 -24.88 -3.95
CA GLN A 322 19.73 -26.30 -4.38
C GLN A 322 19.22 -27.49 -3.51
N PHE A 323 18.31 -28.41 -3.93
CA PHE A 323 18.38 -29.83 -3.42
C PHE A 323 17.46 -30.85 -4.10
N LYS A 324 17.98 -32.06 -4.34
CA LYS A 324 17.49 -33.30 -5.01
C LYS A 324 16.34 -34.14 -4.37
N THR A 325 15.63 -34.92 -5.20
CA THR A 325 14.53 -35.84 -4.85
C THR A 325 14.82 -37.16 -5.53
N ASN A 326 14.96 -38.22 -4.74
CA ASN A 326 15.12 -39.59 -5.24
C ASN A 326 13.81 -40.35 -5.15
N SER A 327 13.45 -41.04 -6.21
CA SER A 327 12.38 -42.04 -6.30
C SER A 327 12.72 -43.27 -5.45
N GLN A 328 12.02 -43.48 -4.35
CA GLN A 328 12.00 -44.73 -3.59
C GLN A 328 10.54 -45.13 -3.28
N PRO A 329 10.27 -46.44 -3.08
CA PRO A 329 8.94 -46.93 -2.69
C PRO A 329 8.49 -46.32 -1.35
N ALA A 330 7.19 -46.06 -1.20
CA ALA A 330 6.64 -45.39 -0.03
C ALA A 330 6.97 -46.16 1.28
N GLN A 331 7.50 -45.44 2.26
CA GLN A 331 7.78 -45.90 3.62
C GLN A 331 6.48 -45.96 4.46
N SER A 332 6.63 -46.31 5.75
CA SER A 332 5.53 -46.38 6.74
C SER A 332 4.76 -45.06 6.91
N ARG A 333 3.57 -45.11 7.51
CA ARG A 333 2.76 -43.90 7.78
C ARG A 333 3.19 -43.24 9.09
N VAL A 334 3.32 -41.92 9.08
CA VAL A 334 3.72 -41.09 10.23
C VAL A 334 2.59 -40.15 10.63
N LEU A 335 2.25 -40.12 11.92
CA LEU A 335 1.30 -39.16 12.48
C LEU A 335 2.04 -37.91 12.97
N ILE A 336 1.60 -36.73 12.55
CA ILE A 336 2.11 -35.46 13.07
C ILE A 336 1.01 -34.76 13.87
N MET A 337 1.21 -34.64 15.17
CA MET A 337 0.32 -33.88 16.06
C MET A 337 0.75 -32.43 16.16
N GLY A 338 -0.20 -31.48 16.08
CA GLY A 338 0.15 -30.06 16.05
C GLY A 338 0.82 -29.64 14.74
N ALA A 339 0.41 -30.26 13.64
CA ALA A 339 1.05 -30.15 12.32
C ALA A 339 1.03 -28.74 11.70
N ARG A 340 0.23 -27.81 12.24
CA ARG A 340 0.20 -26.39 11.83
C ARG A 340 1.22 -25.49 12.54
N SER A 341 2.09 -26.06 13.36
CA SER A 341 3.19 -25.32 13.99
C SER A 341 4.26 -24.89 12.96
N GLN A 342 5.18 -24.00 13.36
CA GLN A 342 6.30 -23.58 12.51
C GLN A 342 7.16 -24.75 12.04
N VAL A 343 7.43 -25.71 12.92
CA VAL A 343 8.17 -26.92 12.58
C VAL A 343 7.34 -27.82 11.66
N GLY A 344 6.04 -27.93 11.91
CA GLY A 344 5.12 -28.76 11.11
C GLY A 344 5.03 -28.30 9.65
N HIS A 345 5.11 -26.99 9.43
CA HIS A 345 5.17 -26.38 8.10
C HIS A 345 6.33 -26.92 7.25
N PHE A 346 7.50 -27.14 7.85
CA PHE A 346 8.68 -27.68 7.18
C PHE A 346 8.76 -29.21 7.23
N LEU A 347 8.21 -29.83 8.27
CA LEU A 347 8.30 -31.27 8.51
C LEU A 347 7.43 -32.09 7.55
N ILE A 348 6.19 -31.66 7.29
CA ILE A 348 5.28 -32.35 6.36
C ILE A 348 5.93 -32.58 4.98
N PRO A 349 6.42 -31.54 4.28
CA PRO A 349 7.01 -31.74 2.96
C PRO A 349 8.29 -32.58 3.02
N ARG A 350 9.08 -32.49 4.10
CA ARG A 350 10.29 -33.33 4.27
C ARG A 350 9.96 -34.81 4.40
N LEU A 351 8.95 -35.16 5.18
CA LEU A 351 8.51 -36.55 5.34
C LEU A 351 7.94 -37.10 4.02
N ILE A 352 7.10 -36.33 3.33
CA ILE A 352 6.57 -36.72 2.01
C ILE A 352 7.71 -36.91 1.00
N ASN A 353 8.69 -35.99 0.97
CA ASN A 353 9.85 -36.09 0.08
C ASN A 353 10.77 -37.28 0.42
N ALA A 354 10.85 -37.65 1.70
CA ALA A 354 11.55 -38.85 2.16
C ALA A 354 10.77 -40.15 1.88
N GLY A 355 9.52 -40.05 1.44
CA GLY A 355 8.70 -41.19 1.01
C GLY A 355 7.68 -41.68 2.04
N TYR A 356 7.49 -40.99 3.17
CA TYR A 356 6.46 -41.36 4.16
C TYR A 356 5.07 -40.90 3.74
N LEU A 357 4.05 -41.69 4.09
CA LEU A 357 2.67 -41.22 4.14
C LEU A 357 2.46 -40.43 5.43
N VAL A 358 1.83 -39.25 5.34
CA VAL A 358 1.68 -38.36 6.50
C VAL A 358 0.21 -38.22 6.87
N THR A 359 -0.12 -38.52 8.12
CA THR A 359 -1.39 -38.13 8.74
C THR A 359 -1.13 -36.94 9.66
N ALA A 360 -1.69 -35.77 9.35
CA ALA A 360 -1.50 -34.54 10.09
C ALA A 360 -2.73 -34.21 10.95
N THR A 361 -2.53 -33.93 12.24
CA THR A 361 -3.60 -33.61 13.20
C THR A 361 -3.54 -32.22 13.78
N SER A 362 -4.73 -31.78 14.17
CA SER A 362 -5.10 -30.44 13.83
C SER A 362 -6.48 -30.06 14.41
N ARG A 363 -6.60 -29.00 15.22
CA ARG A 363 -7.87 -28.61 15.88
C ARG A 363 -9.07 -28.25 14.97
N LYS A 364 -8.89 -27.99 13.66
CA LYS A 364 -10.01 -28.05 12.68
C LYS A 364 -9.72 -29.04 11.60
N LYS A 365 -10.77 -29.50 10.94
CA LYS A 365 -10.68 -30.08 9.59
C LYS A 365 -9.91 -29.19 8.61
N VAL A 366 -8.79 -29.72 8.09
CA VAL A 366 -8.17 -29.20 6.86
C VAL A 366 -8.75 -29.94 5.65
N ARG A 367 -9.36 -29.22 4.70
CA ARG A 367 -9.69 -29.83 3.39
C ARG A 367 -8.43 -29.89 2.53
N SER A 368 -7.92 -31.09 2.30
CA SER A 368 -6.79 -31.35 1.39
C SER A 368 -7.31 -32.08 0.16
N ALA A 369 -7.31 -31.42 -1.00
CA ALA A 369 -7.82 -32.00 -2.24
C ALA A 369 -6.71 -32.43 -3.23
N ALA A 370 -5.43 -32.22 -2.91
CA ALA A 370 -4.37 -32.24 -3.94
C ALA A 370 -3.11 -33.06 -3.62
N ILE A 371 -2.90 -33.55 -2.39
CA ILE A 371 -1.70 -34.32 -2.03
C ILE A 371 -2.14 -35.70 -1.57
N ARG A 372 -1.84 -36.73 -2.36
CA ARG A 372 -2.30 -38.11 -2.12
C ARG A 372 -1.63 -38.73 -0.89
N GLU A 373 -0.41 -38.29 -0.59
CA GLU A 373 0.45 -38.76 0.50
C GLU A 373 0.15 -38.06 1.84
N LEU A 374 -0.79 -37.11 1.88
CA LEU A 374 -1.11 -36.30 3.07
C LEU A 374 -2.61 -36.37 3.42
N GLU A 375 -2.90 -36.93 4.60
CA GLU A 375 -4.22 -36.99 5.18
C GLU A 375 -4.32 -36.00 6.36
N TRP A 376 -5.38 -35.20 6.41
CA TRP A 376 -5.64 -34.33 7.57
C TRP A 376 -6.77 -34.85 8.42
N ARG A 377 -6.55 -34.88 9.74
CA ARG A 377 -7.56 -35.22 10.74
C ARG A 377 -7.80 -34.07 11.69
N GLU A 378 -9.07 -33.86 12.01
CA GLU A 378 -9.47 -32.95 13.08
C GLU A 378 -9.24 -33.65 14.41
N LEU A 379 -8.45 -33.02 15.29
CA LEU A 379 -8.15 -33.52 16.63
C LEU A 379 -7.81 -32.34 17.54
N ASP A 380 -8.58 -32.20 18.61
CA ASP A 380 -8.22 -31.38 19.75
C ASP A 380 -7.59 -32.26 20.83
N LEU A 381 -6.28 -32.10 21.04
CA LEU A 381 -5.55 -32.88 22.05
C LEU A 381 -6.00 -32.55 23.48
N SER A 382 -6.75 -31.46 23.69
CA SER A 382 -7.31 -31.10 25.00
C SER A 382 -8.69 -31.71 25.27
N SER A 383 -9.38 -32.25 24.27
CA SER A 383 -10.64 -32.97 24.49
C SER A 383 -10.39 -34.40 25.00
N GLU A 384 -11.40 -35.02 25.60
CA GLU A 384 -11.37 -36.44 26.01
C GLU A 384 -11.91 -37.38 24.92
N ASP A 385 -12.17 -36.86 23.71
CA ASP A 385 -12.72 -37.65 22.62
C ASP A 385 -11.76 -38.77 22.21
N GLU A 386 -12.31 -39.97 21.95
CA GLU A 386 -11.55 -41.12 21.47
C GLU A 386 -10.92 -40.81 20.11
N PHE A 387 -9.61 -41.00 20.02
CA PHE A 387 -8.86 -40.84 18.78
C PHE A 387 -8.38 -42.21 18.30
N ASN A 388 -8.90 -42.63 17.13
CA ASN A 388 -8.49 -43.88 16.49
C ASN A 388 -7.30 -43.65 15.54
N LEU A 389 -6.16 -44.21 15.94
CA LEU A 389 -4.96 -44.37 15.16
C LEU A 389 -5.24 -45.37 14.03
N HIS A 390 -4.80 -45.06 12.81
CA HIS A 390 -4.92 -46.00 11.70
C HIS A 390 -3.93 -47.16 11.93
N GLU A 391 -4.30 -48.40 11.56
CA GLU A 391 -3.57 -49.63 11.90
C GLU A 391 -2.11 -49.67 11.40
N ASP A 392 -1.75 -48.83 10.43
CA ASP A 392 -0.43 -48.72 9.81
C ASP A 392 0.49 -47.64 10.44
N ILE A 393 0.01 -46.90 11.45
CA ILE A 393 0.81 -45.83 12.09
C ILE A 393 1.51 -46.38 13.34
N THR A 394 2.82 -46.54 13.23
CA THR A 394 3.70 -46.90 14.36
C THR A 394 4.51 -45.70 14.88
N ASN A 395 4.68 -44.69 14.03
CA ASN A 395 5.53 -43.51 14.24
C ASN A 395 4.70 -42.24 14.48
N VAL A 396 4.91 -41.57 15.61
CA VAL A 396 4.21 -40.33 15.98
C VAL A 396 5.20 -39.20 16.27
N ILE A 397 4.96 -38.02 15.72
CA ILE A 397 5.71 -36.80 15.98
C ILE A 397 4.77 -35.75 16.55
N SER A 398 5.00 -35.33 17.79
CA SER A 398 4.21 -34.32 18.48
C SER A 398 4.91 -32.97 18.51
N LEU A 399 4.35 -32.04 17.75
CA LEU A 399 4.71 -30.62 17.73
C LEU A 399 3.76 -29.78 18.59
N ALA A 400 2.81 -30.43 19.25
CA ALA A 400 1.88 -29.81 20.18
C ALA A 400 2.57 -29.49 21.51
N PRO A 401 2.01 -28.56 22.31
CA PRO A 401 2.50 -28.35 23.67
C PRO A 401 2.57 -29.65 24.47
N ILE A 402 3.74 -29.91 25.08
CA ILE A 402 4.08 -31.19 25.70
C ILE A 402 3.04 -31.72 26.70
N TRP A 403 2.39 -30.85 27.45
CA TRP A 403 1.38 -31.23 28.45
C TRP A 403 0.08 -31.77 27.85
N LEU A 404 -0.19 -31.56 26.55
CA LEU A 404 -1.40 -32.06 25.90
C LEU A 404 -1.27 -33.50 25.43
N ILE A 405 -0.06 -33.96 25.13
CA ILE A 405 0.16 -35.35 24.70
C ILE A 405 0.29 -36.30 25.89
N THR A 406 0.68 -35.80 27.07
CA THR A 406 0.94 -36.62 28.26
C THR A 406 -0.27 -37.47 28.68
N SER A 407 -1.51 -37.00 28.45
CA SER A 407 -2.73 -37.73 28.77
C SER A 407 -3.11 -38.82 27.76
N ARG A 408 -2.51 -38.83 26.56
CA ARG A 408 -2.92 -39.70 25.44
C ARG A 408 -1.90 -40.78 25.06
N ILE A 409 -0.77 -40.87 25.77
CA ILE A 409 0.26 -41.88 25.47
C ILE A 409 -0.28 -43.29 25.62
N SER A 410 -1.02 -43.55 26.71
CA SER A 410 -1.56 -44.89 26.99
C SER A 410 -2.53 -45.34 25.87
N GLU A 411 -3.40 -44.43 25.42
CA GLU A 411 -4.32 -44.63 24.30
C GLU A 411 -3.55 -44.95 23.00
N LEU A 412 -2.61 -44.09 22.60
CA LEU A 412 -1.85 -44.24 21.35
C LEU A 412 -0.97 -45.50 21.35
N ALA A 413 -0.35 -45.82 22.48
CA ALA A 413 0.48 -47.02 22.61
C ALA A 413 -0.34 -48.31 22.55
N GLY A 414 -1.55 -48.30 23.15
CA GLY A 414 -2.53 -49.38 23.06
C GLY A 414 -3.01 -49.63 21.62
N GLN A 415 -3.06 -48.58 20.80
CA GLN A 415 -3.46 -48.66 19.39
C GLN A 415 -2.30 -48.90 18.41
N GLY A 416 -1.08 -49.18 18.91
CA GLY A 416 0.04 -49.61 18.07
C GLY A 416 1.18 -48.62 17.90
N MET A 417 1.14 -47.43 18.51
CA MET A 417 2.30 -46.53 18.53
C MET A 417 3.52 -47.23 19.18
N ARG A 418 4.66 -47.16 18.51
CA ARG A 418 5.94 -47.70 18.99
C ARG A 418 7.05 -46.66 19.06
N ARG A 419 6.89 -45.54 18.36
CA ARG A 419 7.88 -44.45 18.30
C ARG A 419 7.22 -43.09 18.52
N LEU A 420 7.79 -42.27 19.39
CA LEU A 420 7.33 -40.91 19.70
C LEU A 420 8.47 -39.88 19.70
N ILE A 421 8.40 -38.87 18.83
CA ILE A 421 9.26 -37.67 18.90
C ILE A 421 8.41 -36.51 19.42
N PHE A 422 8.90 -35.76 20.41
CA PHE A 422 8.14 -34.65 20.98
C PHE A 422 9.02 -33.46 21.38
N PHE A 423 8.41 -32.28 21.42
CA PHE A 423 9.10 -31.02 21.69
C PHE A 423 8.77 -30.47 23.08
N SER A 424 9.82 -30.00 23.75
CA SER A 424 9.73 -29.09 24.89
C SER A 424 10.40 -27.75 24.52
N SER A 425 11.12 -27.12 25.44
CA SER A 425 11.88 -25.90 25.20
C SER A 425 13.01 -25.78 26.22
N THR A 426 14.14 -25.20 25.80
CA THR A 426 15.22 -24.82 26.73
C THR A 426 14.79 -23.75 27.74
N SER A 427 13.61 -23.14 27.56
CA SER A 427 12.93 -22.31 28.55
C SER A 427 12.76 -23.00 29.91
N ARG A 428 12.74 -24.34 29.95
CA ARG A 428 12.74 -25.12 31.20
C ARG A 428 13.92 -24.74 32.11
N PHE A 429 15.10 -24.51 31.55
CA PHE A 429 16.32 -24.22 32.32
C PHE A 429 16.45 -22.74 32.69
N THR A 430 16.01 -21.85 31.81
CA THR A 430 16.31 -20.40 31.92
C THR A 430 15.24 -19.58 32.63
N LYS A 431 14.05 -20.15 32.86
CA LYS A 431 12.90 -19.40 33.40
C LYS A 431 12.50 -19.78 34.83
N LEU A 432 13.19 -20.71 35.49
CA LEU A 432 12.88 -21.15 36.85
C LEU A 432 13.06 -20.03 37.89
N GLU A 433 14.05 -19.16 37.68
CA GLU A 433 14.36 -18.02 38.56
C GLU A 433 13.83 -16.68 38.01
N SER A 434 12.99 -16.71 36.96
CA SER A 434 12.44 -15.50 36.35
C SER A 434 11.69 -14.65 37.38
N SER A 435 11.84 -13.33 37.35
CA SER A 435 11.07 -12.42 38.21
C SER A 435 9.56 -12.41 37.92
N TYR A 436 9.14 -12.90 36.75
CA TYR A 436 7.74 -13.03 36.35
C TYR A 436 7.15 -14.41 36.68
N GLU A 437 6.04 -14.42 37.42
CA GLU A 437 5.39 -15.65 37.91
C GLU A 437 4.93 -16.58 36.79
N GLY A 438 4.44 -16.04 35.67
CA GLY A 438 3.98 -16.84 34.54
C GLY A 438 5.11 -17.64 33.85
N ASP A 439 6.32 -17.08 33.82
CA ASP A 439 7.49 -17.75 33.25
C ASP A 439 7.96 -18.91 34.16
N ARG A 440 7.93 -18.72 35.49
CA ARG A 440 8.24 -19.78 36.46
C ARG A 440 7.23 -20.92 36.38
N LYS A 441 5.93 -20.58 36.30
CA LYS A 441 4.84 -21.57 36.12
C LYS A 441 5.00 -22.37 34.82
N LEU A 442 5.36 -21.72 33.71
CA LEU A 442 5.61 -22.40 32.43
C LEU A 442 6.82 -23.34 32.51
N ALA A 443 7.94 -22.89 33.09
CA ALA A 443 9.14 -23.72 33.25
C ALA A 443 8.86 -24.97 34.09
N LYS A 444 8.13 -24.80 35.21
CA LYS A 444 7.70 -25.91 36.06
C LYS A 444 6.81 -26.90 35.29
N ARG A 445 5.82 -26.38 34.55
CA ARG A 445 4.91 -27.21 33.74
C ARG A 445 5.65 -28.00 32.67
N LEU A 446 6.64 -27.38 31.99
CA LEU A 446 7.50 -28.08 31.02
C LEU A 446 8.27 -29.21 31.70
N ALA A 447 8.91 -28.95 32.84
CA ALA A 447 9.66 -29.96 33.60
C ALA A 447 8.80 -31.15 34.02
N GLU A 448 7.65 -30.87 34.65
CA GLU A 448 6.70 -31.90 35.11
C GLU A 448 6.13 -32.73 33.94
N SER A 449 5.88 -32.09 32.80
CA SER A 449 5.34 -32.77 31.62
C SER A 449 6.40 -33.63 30.94
N GLU A 450 7.66 -33.19 30.88
CA GLU A 450 8.77 -33.99 30.34
C GLU A 450 8.94 -35.28 31.16
N GLU A 451 9.01 -35.17 32.48
CA GLU A 451 9.19 -36.32 33.38
C GLU A 451 8.04 -37.32 33.25
N ARG A 452 6.79 -36.84 33.28
CA ARG A 452 5.61 -37.68 33.17
C ARG A 452 5.50 -38.39 31.82
N LEU A 453 5.84 -37.70 30.73
CA LEU A 453 5.78 -38.23 29.37
C LEU A 453 6.82 -39.34 29.17
N ILE A 454 8.04 -39.14 29.68
CA ILE A 454 9.11 -40.13 29.65
C ILE A 454 8.70 -41.39 30.44
N GLU A 455 8.11 -41.23 31.62
CA GLU A 455 7.64 -42.35 32.44
C GLU A 455 6.53 -43.16 31.75
N GLU A 456 5.54 -42.49 31.16
CA GLU A 456 4.47 -43.18 30.42
C GLU A 456 4.99 -43.91 29.17
N CYS A 457 5.95 -43.32 28.44
CA CYS A 457 6.58 -44.01 27.32
C CYS A 457 7.35 -45.25 27.78
N ARG A 458 8.05 -45.18 28.92
CA ARG A 458 8.77 -46.32 29.50
C ARG A 458 7.80 -47.44 29.88
N LYS A 459 6.70 -47.10 30.56
CA LYS A 459 5.65 -48.04 30.98
C LYS A 459 5.02 -48.79 29.80
N HIS A 460 4.82 -48.11 28.68
CA HIS A 460 4.20 -48.68 27.48
C HIS A 460 5.21 -49.16 26.41
N ASN A 461 6.51 -49.22 26.75
CA ASN A 461 7.60 -49.64 25.87
C ASN A 461 7.62 -48.90 24.51
N VAL A 462 7.42 -47.58 24.55
CA VAL A 462 7.47 -46.69 23.38
C VAL A 462 8.86 -46.07 23.28
N ALA A 463 9.51 -46.22 22.12
CA ALA A 463 10.78 -45.56 21.83
C ALA A 463 10.58 -44.05 21.67
N TRP A 464 11.19 -43.24 22.53
CA TRP A 464 10.89 -41.82 22.60
C TRP A 464 12.14 -40.95 22.39
N THR A 465 11.96 -39.73 21.84
CA THR A 465 13.02 -38.72 21.73
C THR A 465 12.47 -37.35 22.06
N LEU A 466 13.18 -36.63 22.93
CA LEU A 466 12.79 -35.30 23.36
C LEU A 466 13.71 -34.23 22.74
N PHE A 467 13.11 -33.28 22.04
CA PHE A 467 13.81 -32.09 21.53
C PHE A 467 13.50 -30.85 22.35
N ARG A 468 14.55 -30.15 22.79
CA ARG A 468 14.49 -28.86 23.48
C ARG A 468 15.08 -27.79 22.57
N PRO A 469 14.30 -27.22 21.66
CA PRO A 469 14.77 -26.14 20.82
C PRO A 469 14.99 -24.86 21.64
N THR A 470 15.91 -24.05 21.15
CA THR A 470 16.20 -22.70 21.63
C THR A 470 15.17 -21.69 21.09
N MET A 471 15.60 -20.56 20.51
CA MET A 471 14.69 -19.55 19.96
C MET A 471 14.33 -19.92 18.52
N VAL A 472 13.13 -20.46 18.32
CA VAL A 472 12.66 -20.92 17.00
C VAL A 472 12.20 -19.76 16.12
N TYR A 473 12.67 -19.71 14.88
CA TYR A 473 12.25 -18.75 13.84
C TYR A 473 12.12 -19.43 12.47
N GLY A 474 11.57 -18.75 11.45
CA GLY A 474 11.62 -19.21 10.05
C GLY A 474 10.31 -19.12 9.26
N CYS A 475 9.16 -19.22 9.93
CA CYS A 475 7.84 -19.06 9.29
C CYS A 475 7.13 -17.81 9.79
N GLY A 476 7.86 -16.82 10.34
CA GLY A 476 7.38 -15.61 11.00
C GLY A 476 6.27 -15.77 12.05
N MET A 477 5.86 -16.97 12.46
CA MET A 477 4.89 -17.14 13.55
C MET A 477 5.53 -16.96 14.94
N ASP A 478 6.84 -16.69 14.98
CA ASP A 478 7.58 -16.47 16.22
C ASP A 478 7.26 -15.10 16.82
N ARG A 479 7.29 -14.98 18.14
CA ARG A 479 7.01 -13.71 18.84
C ARG A 479 8.26 -12.91 19.19
N ASN A 480 9.45 -13.41 18.86
CA ASN A 480 10.71 -12.79 19.26
C ASN A 480 11.29 -11.97 18.10
N ILE A 481 11.75 -12.65 17.06
CA ILE A 481 12.38 -12.08 15.88
C ILE A 481 11.37 -11.28 15.07
N PHE A 482 10.16 -11.81 14.88
CA PHE A 482 9.11 -11.08 14.16
C PHE A 482 8.69 -9.78 14.86
N SER A 483 8.63 -9.77 16.19
CA SER A 483 8.31 -8.55 16.96
C SER A 483 9.39 -7.48 16.78
N ILE A 484 10.66 -7.88 16.81
CA ILE A 484 11.80 -6.98 16.54
C ILE A 484 11.73 -6.43 15.12
N ALA A 485 11.51 -7.30 14.12
CA ALA A 485 11.39 -6.92 12.72
C ALA A 485 10.20 -5.97 12.48
N GLY A 486 9.05 -6.25 13.10
CA GLY A 486 7.85 -5.42 13.04
C GLY A 486 8.08 -4.02 13.61
N PHE A 487 8.79 -3.92 14.73
CA PHE A 487 9.18 -2.65 15.34
C PHE A 487 10.11 -1.83 14.42
N ILE A 488 11.17 -2.46 13.89
CA ILE A 488 12.12 -1.83 12.96
C ILE A 488 11.41 -1.36 11.69
N ARG A 489 10.49 -2.17 11.15
CA ARG A 489 9.68 -1.82 9.96
C ARG A 489 8.82 -0.58 10.23
N ARG A 490 8.19 -0.51 11.41
CA ARG A 490 7.27 0.57 11.79
C ARG A 490 7.98 1.88 12.10
N PHE A 491 9.07 1.85 12.85
CA PHE A 491 9.71 3.05 13.39
C PHE A 491 11.05 3.39 12.71
N GLY A 492 11.65 2.45 11.98
CA GLY A 492 12.94 2.66 11.31
C GLY A 492 14.14 2.72 12.26
N CYS A 493 13.94 2.48 13.55
CA CYS A 493 14.96 2.34 14.58
C CYS A 493 14.58 1.19 15.54
N PHE A 494 15.51 0.80 16.41
CA PHE A 494 15.27 -0.14 17.49
C PHE A 494 15.85 0.41 18.79
N ILE A 495 15.07 0.36 19.88
CA ILE A 495 15.51 0.85 21.19
C ILE A 495 16.13 -0.32 21.95
N MET A 496 17.43 -0.24 22.23
CA MET A 496 18.18 -1.21 23.02
C MET A 496 18.28 -0.74 24.46
N ALA A 497 17.94 -1.62 25.40
CA ALA A 497 18.08 -1.34 26.83
C ALA A 497 19.37 -1.98 27.35
N GLY A 498 20.39 -1.16 27.60
CA GLY A 498 21.75 -1.66 27.81
C GLY A 498 22.51 -1.90 26.49
N GLU A 499 23.67 -2.55 26.54
CA GLU A 499 24.55 -2.80 25.39
C GLU A 499 24.10 -3.99 24.53
N GLY A 500 23.19 -4.84 25.03
CA GLY A 500 22.66 -6.01 24.33
C GLY A 500 23.73 -7.08 24.10
N LYS A 501 24.58 -7.31 25.12
CA LYS A 501 25.70 -8.26 25.05
C LYS A 501 25.26 -9.71 25.18
N GLY A 502 24.06 -9.97 25.69
CA GLY A 502 23.53 -11.31 25.91
C GLY A 502 23.48 -12.12 24.61
N ARG A 503 24.01 -13.34 24.65
CA ARG A 503 24.14 -14.23 23.48
C ARG A 503 22.90 -15.07 23.24
N ARG A 504 22.60 -15.34 21.97
CA ARG A 504 21.46 -16.13 21.48
C ARG A 504 21.94 -17.11 20.42
N GLN A 505 21.34 -18.28 20.38
CA GLN A 505 21.52 -19.26 19.31
C GLN A 505 20.17 -19.56 18.66
N PRO A 506 19.59 -18.64 17.88
CA PRO A 506 18.29 -18.85 17.24
C PRO A 506 18.34 -20.04 16.27
N VAL A 507 17.39 -20.95 16.36
CA VAL A 507 17.31 -22.16 15.54
C VAL A 507 16.19 -22.03 14.50
N HIS A 508 16.48 -22.39 13.25
CA HIS A 508 15.48 -22.33 12.19
C HIS A 508 14.50 -23.50 12.32
N ALA A 509 13.21 -23.27 12.13
CA ALA A 509 12.17 -24.30 12.27
C ALA A 509 12.35 -25.47 11.27
N ASP A 510 12.97 -25.20 10.12
CA ASP A 510 13.35 -26.23 9.15
C ASP A 510 14.49 -27.15 9.62
N ASP A 511 15.42 -26.67 10.46
CA ASP A 511 16.45 -27.54 11.06
C ASP A 511 15.84 -28.46 12.11
N LEU A 512 14.83 -27.97 12.82
CA LEU A 512 14.06 -28.81 13.75
C LEU A 512 13.26 -29.88 12.99
N ALA A 513 12.74 -29.54 11.81
CA ALA A 513 12.06 -30.49 10.94
C ALA A 513 13.04 -31.53 10.36
N ASP A 514 14.25 -31.11 9.98
CA ASP A 514 15.33 -32.01 9.59
C ASP A 514 15.74 -32.96 10.73
N ALA A 515 15.87 -32.44 11.95
CA ALA A 515 16.17 -33.23 13.14
C ALA A 515 15.09 -34.30 13.41
N CYS A 516 13.81 -33.97 13.25
CA CYS A 516 12.73 -34.95 13.33
C CYS A 516 12.88 -36.08 12.31
N LEU A 517 13.21 -35.75 11.06
CA LEU A 517 13.39 -36.74 10.01
C LEU A 517 14.59 -37.65 10.30
N LYS A 518 15.73 -37.07 10.68
CA LYS A 518 16.96 -37.81 11.02
C LYS A 518 16.81 -38.70 12.26
N ALA A 519 15.99 -38.29 13.23
CA ALA A 519 15.76 -39.06 14.44
C ALA A 519 14.69 -40.13 14.30
N LEU A 520 13.85 -40.09 13.25
CA LEU A 520 12.69 -40.97 13.14
C LEU A 520 13.07 -42.45 13.19
N ASP A 521 14.01 -42.85 12.32
CA ASP A 521 14.48 -44.23 12.16
C ASP A 521 15.89 -44.46 12.74
N ASN A 522 16.43 -43.54 13.54
CA ASN A 522 17.75 -43.66 14.15
C ASN A 522 17.67 -44.16 15.60
N GLU A 523 18.05 -45.42 15.84
CA GLU A 523 18.01 -46.07 17.15
C GLU A 523 18.88 -45.39 18.21
N HIS A 524 19.97 -44.70 17.81
CA HIS A 524 20.80 -43.94 18.76
C HIS A 524 20.02 -42.81 19.44
N THR A 525 18.93 -42.33 18.82
CA THR A 525 18.10 -41.27 19.38
C THR A 525 17.04 -41.78 20.35
N TYR A 526 16.91 -43.11 20.50
CA TYR A 526 15.88 -43.70 21.34
C TYR A 526 16.20 -43.51 22.82
N GLN A 527 15.18 -43.11 23.58
CA GLN A 527 15.29 -42.73 24.98
C GLN A 527 16.31 -41.61 25.25
N GLN A 528 16.55 -40.74 24.26
CA GLN A 528 17.48 -39.62 24.36
C GLN A 528 16.78 -38.27 24.41
N GLU A 529 17.50 -37.30 24.97
CA GLU A 529 17.08 -35.92 25.09
C GLU A 529 18.14 -34.99 24.49
N TYR A 530 17.71 -34.06 23.65
CA TYR A 530 18.63 -33.15 22.95
C TYR A 530 18.22 -31.69 23.12
N ASN A 531 19.19 -30.82 23.39
CA ASN A 531 19.01 -29.39 23.16
C ASN A 531 19.33 -29.11 21.69
N LEU A 532 18.45 -28.38 21.00
CA LEU A 532 18.62 -28.02 19.60
C LEU A 532 18.79 -26.50 19.46
N SER A 533 20.05 -26.08 19.36
CA SER A 533 20.44 -24.69 19.08
C SER A 533 20.67 -24.46 17.59
N GLY A 534 20.66 -23.19 17.17
CA GLY A 534 21.11 -22.79 15.83
C GLY A 534 22.63 -22.87 15.66
N GLY A 535 23.10 -22.85 14.41
CA GLY A 535 24.52 -22.96 14.08
C GLY A 535 25.35 -21.72 14.42
N GLU A 536 24.70 -20.59 14.72
CA GLU A 536 25.37 -19.32 15.00
C GLU A 536 25.04 -18.79 16.39
N THR A 537 26.07 -18.34 17.11
CA THR A 537 25.93 -17.65 18.39
C THR A 537 26.06 -16.15 18.20
N LEU A 538 24.96 -15.43 18.40
CA LEU A 538 24.85 -13.99 18.16
C LEU A 538 24.65 -13.23 19.47
N THR A 539 25.35 -12.12 19.67
CA THR A 539 24.88 -11.14 20.67
C THR A 539 23.52 -10.58 20.25
N TYR A 540 22.70 -10.17 21.22
CA TYR A 540 21.39 -9.61 20.94
C TYR A 540 21.48 -8.39 20.00
N THR A 541 22.50 -7.55 20.19
CA THR A 541 22.79 -6.42 19.29
C THR A 541 23.16 -6.86 17.88
N GLN A 542 23.99 -7.90 17.71
CA GLN A 542 24.29 -8.45 16.38
C GLN A 542 23.03 -8.98 15.71
N MET A 543 22.21 -9.77 16.42
CA MET A 543 20.95 -10.29 15.91
C MET A 543 20.01 -9.16 15.44
N VAL A 544 19.85 -8.09 16.22
CA VAL A 544 19.05 -6.91 15.81
C VAL A 544 19.63 -6.23 14.56
N ARG A 545 20.96 -6.07 14.48
CA ARG A 545 21.62 -5.50 13.29
C ARG A 545 21.44 -6.37 12.05
N LEU A 546 21.49 -7.69 12.20
CA LEU A 546 21.22 -8.64 11.12
C LEU A 546 19.76 -8.52 10.65
N ILE A 547 18.81 -8.35 11.56
CA ILE A 547 17.39 -8.09 11.22
C ILE A 547 17.23 -6.76 10.46
N PHE A 548 17.97 -5.70 10.83
CA PHE A 548 18.01 -4.46 10.03
C PHE A 548 18.50 -4.72 8.59
N GLY A 549 19.57 -5.52 8.46
CA GLY A 549 20.12 -5.96 7.17
C GLY A 549 19.09 -6.70 6.33
N LEU A 550 18.40 -7.69 6.91
CA LEU A 550 17.32 -8.46 6.27
C LEU A 550 16.15 -7.58 5.82
N LEU A 551 15.85 -6.51 6.55
CA LEU A 551 14.79 -5.55 6.20
C LEU A 551 15.24 -4.49 5.17
N GLY A 552 16.47 -4.56 4.67
CA GLY A 552 17.04 -3.59 3.74
C GLY A 552 17.23 -2.20 4.36
N ARG A 553 17.31 -2.09 5.69
CA ARG A 553 17.40 -0.81 6.41
C ARG A 553 18.79 -0.61 7.00
N LYS A 554 19.27 0.65 6.99
CA LYS A 554 20.49 1.01 7.73
C LYS A 554 20.26 0.78 9.24
N PRO A 555 21.15 0.08 9.97
CA PRO A 555 20.98 -0.17 11.39
C PRO A 555 20.92 1.14 12.18
N ARG A 556 19.79 1.40 12.84
CA ARG A 556 19.58 2.54 13.73
C ARG A 556 19.18 2.03 15.11
N VAL A 557 20.19 1.64 15.90
CA VAL A 557 20.00 1.12 17.26
C VAL A 557 20.25 2.25 18.26
N CYS A 558 19.24 2.59 19.04
CA CYS A 558 19.33 3.63 20.07
C CYS A 558 19.53 2.96 21.43
N PHE A 559 20.70 3.16 22.03
CA PHE A 559 21.02 2.64 23.36
C PHE A 559 20.43 3.57 24.43
N VAL A 560 19.62 3.02 25.32
CA VAL A 560 18.96 3.76 26.40
C VAL A 560 19.32 3.12 27.74
N ASN A 561 19.53 3.96 28.76
CA ASN A 561 19.80 3.50 30.12
C ASN A 561 18.67 2.60 30.62
N ARG A 562 19.03 1.43 31.16
CA ARG A 562 18.12 0.39 31.67
C ARG A 562 17.06 0.93 32.63
N SER A 563 17.40 1.88 33.50
CA SER A 563 16.46 2.49 34.45
C SER A 563 15.35 3.27 33.77
N LEU A 564 15.68 3.94 32.66
CA LEU A 564 14.74 4.75 31.88
C LEU A 564 13.80 3.85 31.06
N VAL A 565 14.34 2.78 30.46
CA VAL A 565 13.53 1.80 29.72
C VAL A 565 12.60 1.01 30.63
N ASN A 566 13.05 0.62 31.84
CA ASN A 566 12.19 -0.06 32.82
C ASN A 566 11.01 0.81 33.25
N THR A 567 11.22 2.12 33.40
CA THR A 567 10.16 3.10 33.74
C THR A 567 9.16 3.23 32.60
N MET A 568 9.65 3.38 31.36
CA MET A 568 8.79 3.41 30.16
C MET A 568 8.02 2.10 29.95
N ALA A 569 8.67 0.95 30.12
CA ALA A 569 8.02 -0.36 29.98
C ALA A 569 6.90 -0.57 31.00
N ARG A 570 7.07 -0.10 32.26
CA ARG A 570 5.99 -0.10 33.25
C ARG A 570 4.82 0.79 32.83
N MET A 571 5.07 2.00 32.33
CA MET A 571 4.02 2.90 31.84
C MET A 571 3.30 2.32 30.61
N VAL A 572 4.03 1.73 29.67
CA VAL A 572 3.50 1.15 28.43
C VAL A 572 2.73 -0.14 28.69
N SER A 573 3.11 -0.92 29.71
CA SER A 573 2.41 -2.15 30.11
C SER A 573 0.99 -1.92 30.66
N VAL A 574 0.60 -0.67 30.94
CA VAL A 574 -0.77 -0.29 31.35
C VAL A 574 -1.67 0.02 30.14
N LEU A 575 -1.11 0.22 28.95
CA LEU A 575 -1.86 0.54 27.74
C LEU A 575 -2.48 -0.71 27.08
N PRO A 576 -3.76 -0.65 26.65
CA PRO A 576 -4.44 -1.74 25.96
C PRO A 576 -3.67 -2.21 24.71
N GLY A 577 -3.31 -3.50 24.66
CA GLY A 577 -2.61 -4.12 23.53
C GLY A 577 -1.08 -4.18 23.65
N LEU A 578 -0.46 -3.50 24.63
CA LEU A 578 0.99 -3.52 24.89
C LEU A 578 1.38 -4.18 26.22
N HIS A 579 0.42 -4.82 26.90
CA HIS A 579 0.61 -5.54 28.18
C HIS A 579 1.65 -6.68 28.15
N HIS A 580 2.09 -7.11 26.97
CA HIS A 580 3.05 -8.21 26.81
C HIS A 580 4.51 -7.77 26.95
N VAL A 581 4.81 -6.46 26.93
CA VAL A 581 6.17 -5.94 27.10
C VAL A 581 6.47 -5.81 28.59
N THR A 582 7.22 -6.77 29.14
CA THR A 582 7.57 -6.77 30.57
C THR A 582 9.00 -6.29 30.81
N PRO A 583 9.30 -5.61 31.94
CA PRO A 583 10.67 -5.28 32.34
C PRO A 583 11.62 -6.49 32.43
N ALA A 584 11.07 -7.71 32.62
CA ALA A 584 11.82 -8.96 32.58
C ALA A 584 12.34 -9.31 31.18
N MET A 585 11.62 -8.95 30.10
CA MET A 585 12.10 -9.14 28.72
C MET A 585 13.31 -8.25 28.39
N ILE A 586 13.38 -7.08 29.03
CA ILE A 586 14.49 -6.14 28.90
C ILE A 586 15.74 -6.66 29.64
N GLY A 587 15.58 -7.19 30.87
CA GLY A 587 16.70 -7.78 31.62
C GLY A 587 17.36 -8.94 30.89
N ARG A 588 16.57 -9.74 30.17
CA ARG A 588 17.05 -10.89 29.39
C ARG A 588 18.02 -10.50 28.27
N MET A 589 17.97 -9.29 27.72
CA MET A 589 18.83 -8.88 26.58
C MET A 589 20.33 -8.91 26.91
N GLU A 590 20.70 -8.95 28.19
CA GLU A 590 22.09 -8.99 28.66
C GLU A 590 22.54 -10.38 29.14
N GLU A 591 21.62 -11.35 29.27
CA GLU A 591 21.93 -12.71 29.73
C GLU A 591 22.23 -13.62 28.54
N ASP A 592 23.08 -14.63 28.73
CA ASP A 592 23.42 -15.61 27.69
C ASP A 592 22.43 -16.78 27.69
N PHE A 593 21.87 -17.08 26.50
CA PHE A 593 20.99 -18.24 26.27
C PHE A 593 21.52 -19.07 25.12
N CYS A 594 22.67 -19.69 25.37
CA CYS A 594 23.32 -20.65 24.48
C CYS A 594 23.23 -22.03 25.13
N PHE A 595 22.94 -23.04 24.33
CA PHE A 595 22.77 -24.40 24.81
C PHE A 595 23.60 -25.34 23.95
N ASP A 596 24.24 -26.30 24.58
CA ASP A 596 25.05 -27.28 23.88
C ASP A 596 24.17 -28.27 23.10
N HIS A 597 24.44 -28.41 21.80
CA HIS A 597 23.82 -29.38 20.91
C HIS A 597 24.80 -30.47 20.43
N THR A 598 26.02 -30.55 20.99
CA THR A 598 27.07 -31.49 20.56
C THR A 598 26.57 -32.94 20.51
N ARG A 599 25.82 -33.38 21.51
CA ARG A 599 25.21 -34.73 21.51
C ARG A 599 24.30 -35.00 20.31
N ALA A 600 23.58 -33.99 19.81
CA ALA A 600 22.73 -34.15 18.64
C ALA A 600 23.56 -34.29 17.35
N VAL A 601 24.72 -33.63 17.29
CA VAL A 601 25.69 -33.74 16.19
C VAL A 601 26.29 -35.15 16.18
N GLU A 602 26.72 -35.63 17.36
CA GLU A 602 27.34 -36.95 17.53
C GLU A 602 26.35 -38.09 17.25
N ASP A 603 25.14 -38.04 17.79
CA ASP A 603 24.19 -39.18 17.73
C ASP A 603 23.44 -39.29 16.39
N PHE A 604 23.13 -38.18 15.72
CA PHE A 604 22.34 -38.20 14.47
C PHE A 604 22.74 -37.16 13.43
N SER A 605 23.95 -36.60 13.53
CA SER A 605 24.46 -35.61 12.55
C SER A 605 23.51 -34.40 12.41
N TYR A 606 23.05 -33.89 13.54
CA TYR A 606 22.37 -32.59 13.59
C TYR A 606 23.33 -31.49 13.09
N ASP A 607 22.89 -30.74 12.09
CA ASP A 607 23.71 -29.71 11.43
C ASP A 607 22.86 -28.43 11.29
N PRO A 608 22.78 -27.61 12.35
CA PRO A 608 21.93 -26.43 12.34
C PRO A 608 22.57 -25.31 11.53
N ARG A 609 21.74 -24.59 10.78
CA ARG A 609 22.21 -23.50 9.93
C ARG A 609 22.53 -22.22 10.72
N GLY A 610 23.32 -21.34 10.13
CA GLY A 610 23.55 -19.97 10.62
C GLY A 610 22.31 -19.09 10.57
N PHE A 611 22.27 -17.96 11.27
CA PHE A 611 21.03 -17.19 11.42
C PHE A 611 20.45 -16.62 10.10
N LEU A 612 21.31 -16.42 9.09
CA LEU A 612 20.93 -15.90 7.78
C LEU A 612 20.79 -16.97 6.71
N GLU A 613 21.24 -18.19 6.98
CA GLU A 613 21.10 -19.31 6.07
C GLU A 613 19.61 -19.70 6.11
N THR A 614 18.85 -19.51 5.04
CA THR A 614 17.43 -19.93 4.97
C THR A 614 17.21 -20.81 3.74
N SER A 615 16.54 -21.94 3.93
CA SER A 615 16.65 -23.16 3.10
C SER A 615 15.68 -23.29 1.94
N TYR A 616 14.90 -22.28 1.57
CA TYR A 616 13.75 -22.53 0.68
C TYR A 616 14.12 -23.16 -0.68
N TYR A 617 15.37 -23.03 -1.08
CA TYR A 617 15.79 -23.23 -2.47
C TYR A 617 16.83 -24.38 -2.41
N ASN A 618 17.35 -24.68 -1.20
CA ASN A 618 18.00 -25.89 -0.74
C ASN A 618 17.00 -27.04 -0.55
N HIS A 619 15.92 -27.12 -1.34
CA HIS A 619 15.11 -28.36 -1.47
C HIS A 619 14.51 -28.58 -2.86
N PHE A 620 14.86 -27.74 -3.85
CA PHE A 620 14.36 -27.92 -5.20
C PHE A 620 15.25 -28.78 -6.06
N SER A 621 14.71 -29.97 -6.20
CA SER A 621 15.25 -31.08 -6.89
C SER A 621 14.63 -30.97 -8.23
N TYR A 622 15.46 -30.93 -9.23
CA TYR A 622 14.95 -31.36 -10.50
C TYR A 622 14.65 -32.87 -10.38
N ARG A 623 13.40 -33.23 -10.03
CA ARG A 623 12.86 -34.54 -10.37
C ARG A 623 12.38 -34.37 -11.81
N PRO A 624 13.05 -35.00 -12.79
CA PRO A 624 12.69 -34.88 -14.19
C PRO A 624 11.38 -35.62 -14.41
N ASN A 625 10.25 -34.96 -14.13
CA ASN A 625 8.94 -35.42 -14.59
C ASN A 625 8.48 -34.67 -15.85
N ALA A 626 9.34 -33.82 -16.43
CA ALA A 626 9.15 -33.25 -17.75
C ALA A 626 9.54 -34.30 -18.81
N ALA A 627 8.53 -34.80 -19.53
CA ALA A 627 8.54 -35.71 -20.68
C ALA A 627 9.85 -36.48 -20.96
N GLU A 628 9.81 -37.81 -20.83
CA GLU A 628 10.91 -38.71 -21.24
C GLU A 628 11.42 -38.45 -22.68
N LYS A 629 10.60 -37.82 -23.54
CA LYS A 629 10.88 -37.48 -24.94
C LYS A 629 12.23 -36.79 -25.18
N ASN A 630 12.53 -35.69 -24.47
CA ASN A 630 13.70 -34.85 -24.81
C ASN A 630 14.94 -35.11 -23.94
N LYS A 631 14.90 -36.15 -23.10
CA LYS A 631 15.99 -36.50 -22.17
C LYS A 631 17.28 -36.86 -22.90
N HIS A 632 17.18 -37.46 -24.09
CA HIS A 632 18.33 -37.79 -24.94
C HIS A 632 19.03 -36.52 -25.45
N VAL A 633 18.29 -35.56 -26.00
CA VAL A 633 18.84 -34.30 -26.54
C VAL A 633 19.45 -33.45 -25.42
N LEU A 634 18.75 -33.31 -24.29
CA LEU A 634 19.25 -32.57 -23.13
C LEU A 634 20.49 -33.21 -22.47
N SER A 635 20.80 -34.48 -22.77
CA SER A 635 22.03 -35.12 -22.29
C SER A 635 23.29 -34.55 -22.95
N GLU A 636 23.17 -33.96 -24.14
CA GLU A 636 24.27 -33.28 -24.85
C GLU A 636 24.76 -32.00 -24.16
N LEU A 637 23.99 -31.48 -23.20
CA LEU A 637 24.40 -30.35 -22.37
C LEU A 637 25.54 -30.72 -21.41
N LYS A 638 25.70 -32.02 -21.09
CA LYS A 638 26.68 -32.49 -20.12
C LYS A 638 28.10 -32.14 -20.58
N LYS A 639 28.88 -31.51 -19.68
CA LYS A 639 30.25 -31.01 -19.91
C LYS A 639 30.39 -29.84 -20.89
N LYS A 640 29.30 -29.28 -21.45
CA LYS A 640 29.41 -28.04 -22.23
C LYS A 640 29.72 -26.84 -21.33
N LYS A 641 30.51 -25.92 -21.85
CA LYS A 641 30.86 -24.63 -21.23
C LYS A 641 29.95 -23.54 -21.77
N ILE A 642 29.10 -22.99 -20.92
CA ILE A 642 28.06 -22.05 -21.31
C ILE A 642 28.27 -20.73 -20.58
N LEU A 643 28.43 -19.64 -21.34
CA LEU A 643 28.48 -18.29 -20.77
C LEU A 643 27.08 -17.67 -20.72
N VAL A 644 26.67 -17.19 -19.56
CA VAL A 644 25.33 -16.59 -19.34
C VAL A 644 25.49 -15.13 -18.92
N THR A 645 25.01 -14.19 -19.74
CA THR A 645 24.91 -12.78 -19.31
C THR A 645 23.58 -12.52 -18.62
N GLY A 646 23.54 -11.54 -17.71
CA GLY A 646 22.34 -11.29 -16.90
C GLY A 646 22.05 -12.44 -15.93
N ALA A 647 23.08 -13.19 -15.52
CA ALA A 647 22.97 -14.39 -14.70
C ALA A 647 22.40 -14.12 -13.29
N GLY A 648 22.57 -12.92 -12.75
CA GLY A 648 21.94 -12.50 -11.48
C GLY A 648 20.48 -12.03 -11.63
N GLY A 649 19.94 -12.05 -12.86
CA GLY A 649 18.57 -11.65 -13.17
C GLY A 649 17.54 -12.76 -12.89
N PHE A 650 16.25 -12.40 -12.94
CA PHE A 650 15.13 -13.31 -12.64
C PHE A 650 15.17 -14.62 -13.47
N ILE A 651 15.40 -14.52 -14.78
CA ILE A 651 15.49 -15.68 -15.68
C ILE A 651 16.88 -16.33 -15.60
N GLY A 652 17.94 -15.51 -15.63
CA GLY A 652 19.32 -16.00 -15.69
C GLY A 652 19.72 -16.83 -14.48
N PHE A 653 19.23 -16.45 -13.30
CA PHE A 653 19.53 -17.16 -12.07
C PHE A 653 18.97 -18.59 -12.09
N SER A 654 17.70 -18.74 -12.49
CA SER A 654 17.07 -20.05 -12.66
C SER A 654 17.71 -20.88 -13.78
N LEU A 655 18.09 -20.24 -14.89
CA LEU A 655 18.75 -20.91 -16.01
C LEU A 655 20.13 -21.47 -15.62
N CYS A 656 20.98 -20.67 -14.97
CA CYS A 656 22.32 -21.10 -14.54
C CYS A 656 22.22 -22.38 -13.69
N ARG A 657 21.28 -22.42 -12.75
CA ARG A 657 21.05 -23.61 -11.93
C ARG A 657 20.50 -24.80 -12.67
N TYR A 658 19.64 -24.56 -13.65
CA TYR A 658 19.10 -25.60 -14.50
C TYR A 658 20.19 -26.28 -15.33
N LEU A 659 21.13 -25.50 -15.85
CA LEU A 659 22.30 -25.97 -16.60
C LEU A 659 23.29 -26.72 -15.71
N VAL A 660 23.61 -26.20 -14.52
CA VAL A 660 24.44 -26.90 -13.52
C VAL A 660 23.84 -28.25 -13.13
N ALA A 661 22.52 -28.31 -12.89
CA ALA A 661 21.84 -29.55 -12.56
C ALA A 661 21.94 -30.62 -13.68
N ARG A 662 22.24 -30.20 -14.92
CA ARG A 662 22.47 -31.07 -16.09
C ARG A 662 23.96 -31.33 -16.37
N GLY A 663 24.85 -30.85 -15.50
CA GLY A 663 26.28 -31.08 -15.59
C GLY A 663 27.00 -30.18 -16.60
N CYS A 664 26.46 -29.00 -16.92
CA CYS A 664 27.19 -27.97 -17.65
C CYS A 664 28.18 -27.24 -16.73
N SER A 665 29.26 -26.73 -17.30
CA SER A 665 30.11 -25.72 -16.67
C SER A 665 29.57 -24.34 -17.03
N VAL A 666 29.05 -23.59 -16.06
CA VAL A 666 28.38 -22.30 -16.31
C VAL A 666 29.31 -21.15 -15.94
N TYR A 667 29.56 -20.26 -16.90
CA TYR A 667 30.29 -19.01 -16.71
C TYR A 667 29.26 -17.88 -16.55
N ALA A 668 28.98 -17.50 -15.31
CA ALA A 668 27.91 -16.56 -14.98
C ALA A 668 28.44 -15.12 -14.91
N VAL A 669 28.00 -14.26 -15.82
CA VAL A 669 28.35 -12.84 -15.79
C VAL A 669 27.45 -12.10 -14.79
N LEU A 670 28.06 -11.61 -13.71
CA LEU A 670 27.40 -11.04 -12.52
C LEU A 670 27.92 -9.62 -12.24
N ARG A 671 27.10 -8.77 -11.61
CA ARG A 671 27.55 -7.44 -11.15
C ARG A 671 28.23 -7.49 -9.78
N ASP A 672 27.92 -8.50 -8.99
CA ASP A 672 28.39 -8.65 -7.61
C ASP A 672 28.80 -10.09 -7.34
N ALA A 673 30.04 -10.29 -6.88
CA ALA A 673 30.58 -11.61 -6.56
C ALA A 673 29.79 -12.35 -5.47
N ARG A 674 29.06 -11.63 -4.59
CA ARG A 674 28.24 -12.24 -3.54
C ARG A 674 27.12 -13.11 -4.10
N GLN A 675 26.66 -12.82 -5.31
CA GLN A 675 25.64 -13.61 -6.02
C GLN A 675 26.13 -15.00 -6.44
N LEU A 676 27.42 -15.33 -6.24
CA LEU A 676 27.98 -16.65 -6.54
C LEU A 676 27.57 -17.72 -5.52
N HIS A 677 27.54 -17.37 -4.22
CA HIS A 677 27.16 -18.31 -3.15
C HIS A 677 25.80 -18.97 -3.40
N GLU A 678 24.98 -18.28 -4.19
CA GLU A 678 23.59 -18.51 -4.50
C GLU A 678 23.37 -19.50 -5.65
N LEU A 679 24.36 -19.59 -6.53
CA LEU A 679 24.35 -20.38 -7.75
C LEU A 679 25.07 -21.73 -7.58
N GLY A 680 25.90 -21.85 -6.55
CA GLY A 680 26.61 -23.09 -6.18
C GLY A 680 28.04 -23.18 -6.72
N SER A 681 28.80 -24.16 -6.22
CA SER A 681 30.25 -24.31 -6.45
C SER A 681 30.66 -24.70 -7.88
N GLN A 682 29.71 -25.10 -8.73
CA GLN A 682 29.96 -25.50 -10.13
C GLN A 682 29.80 -24.34 -11.13
N VAL A 683 29.55 -23.13 -10.64
CA VAL A 683 29.46 -21.90 -11.45
C VAL A 683 30.77 -21.12 -11.33
N THR A 684 31.31 -20.70 -12.46
CA THR A 684 32.45 -19.78 -12.51
C THR A 684 31.93 -18.35 -12.64
N PRO A 685 32.15 -17.47 -11.64
CA PRO A 685 31.72 -16.08 -11.71
C PRO A 685 32.60 -15.29 -12.70
N VAL A 686 31.96 -14.42 -13.49
CA VAL A 686 32.62 -13.38 -14.28
C VAL A 686 32.06 -12.05 -13.79
N VAL A 687 32.80 -11.37 -12.91
CA VAL A 687 32.29 -10.17 -12.22
C VAL A 687 32.56 -8.94 -13.07
N ILE A 688 31.49 -8.32 -13.57
CA ILE A 688 31.53 -7.13 -14.42
C ILE A 688 30.48 -6.14 -13.90
N ASP A 689 30.94 -4.96 -13.44
CA ASP A 689 30.06 -3.93 -12.88
C ASP A 689 29.09 -3.37 -13.94
N ASP A 690 29.62 -2.90 -15.08
CA ASP A 690 28.84 -2.46 -16.23
C ASP A 690 29.32 -3.13 -17.53
N LEU A 691 28.41 -3.86 -18.20
CA LEU A 691 28.67 -4.51 -19.49
C LEU A 691 28.93 -3.49 -20.61
N CYS A 692 28.46 -2.25 -20.45
CA CYS A 692 28.68 -1.18 -21.42
C CYS A 692 30.16 -0.78 -21.53
N GLU A 693 30.94 -0.98 -20.46
CA GLU A 693 32.35 -0.61 -20.35
C GLU A 693 33.30 -1.77 -20.74
N VAL A 694 32.77 -2.95 -21.08
CA VAL A 694 33.58 -4.08 -21.55
C VAL A 694 33.96 -3.88 -23.01
N HIS A 695 35.26 -3.74 -23.25
CA HIS A 695 35.83 -3.51 -24.58
C HIS A 695 36.42 -4.77 -25.22
N ASP A 696 36.88 -5.73 -24.41
CA ASP A 696 37.46 -6.98 -24.89
C ASP A 696 36.77 -8.19 -24.23
N TRP A 697 36.20 -9.05 -25.06
CA TRP A 697 35.52 -10.28 -24.67
C TRP A 697 36.32 -11.54 -25.05
N GLN A 698 37.44 -11.38 -25.76
CA GLN A 698 38.14 -12.48 -26.44
C GLN A 698 38.66 -13.53 -25.46
N GLU A 699 39.24 -13.09 -24.34
CA GLU A 699 39.75 -13.97 -23.29
C GLU A 699 38.62 -14.71 -22.55
N MET A 700 37.48 -14.03 -22.32
CA MET A 700 36.33 -14.62 -21.61
C MET A 700 35.58 -15.67 -22.44
N LEU A 701 35.69 -15.58 -23.76
CA LEU A 701 35.00 -16.47 -24.70
C LEU A 701 35.89 -17.60 -25.20
N ALA A 702 37.17 -17.62 -24.81
CA ALA A 702 38.07 -18.72 -25.11
C ALA A 702 37.52 -20.01 -24.50
N ASP A 703 37.36 -21.05 -25.34
CA ASP A 703 36.88 -22.38 -24.93
C ASP A 703 35.42 -22.39 -24.41
N ILE A 704 34.57 -21.44 -24.85
CA ILE A 704 33.11 -21.45 -24.59
C ILE A 704 32.37 -22.11 -25.76
N ASP A 705 31.50 -23.09 -25.47
CA ASP A 705 30.71 -23.80 -26.49
C ASP A 705 29.51 -22.98 -26.99
N ALA A 706 28.84 -22.29 -26.06
CA ALA A 706 27.63 -21.53 -26.33
C ALA A 706 27.47 -20.32 -25.40
N VAL A 707 26.80 -19.27 -25.88
CA VAL A 707 26.48 -18.07 -25.11
C VAL A 707 24.97 -17.93 -24.98
N VAL A 708 24.48 -17.64 -23.78
CA VAL A 708 23.10 -17.21 -23.52
C VAL A 708 23.10 -15.76 -23.08
N HIS A 709 22.56 -14.88 -23.92
CA HIS A 709 22.55 -13.45 -23.66
C HIS A 709 21.17 -13.00 -23.13
N LEU A 710 21.05 -12.87 -21.81
CA LEU A 710 19.84 -12.37 -21.12
C LEU A 710 19.98 -10.93 -20.62
N ALA A 711 21.20 -10.38 -20.63
CA ALA A 711 21.43 -9.01 -20.21
C ALA A 711 20.62 -8.04 -21.08
N GLY A 712 19.93 -7.10 -20.44
CA GLY A 712 19.19 -6.07 -21.14
C GLY A 712 18.53 -5.07 -20.20
N TYR A 713 18.21 -3.90 -20.73
CA TYR A 713 17.53 -2.83 -20.00
C TYR A 713 16.01 -3.06 -20.03
N VAL A 714 15.35 -3.23 -18.87
CA VAL A 714 13.91 -3.63 -18.79
C VAL A 714 13.01 -2.50 -18.24
N HIS A 715 13.56 -1.37 -17.79
CA HIS A 715 12.80 -0.33 -17.08
C HIS A 715 12.13 0.69 -18.02
N GLU A 716 11.08 0.26 -18.74
CA GLU A 716 10.18 1.19 -19.45
C GLU A 716 9.06 1.67 -18.51
N ARG A 717 9.15 2.93 -18.04
CA ARG A 717 8.02 3.62 -17.41
C ARG A 717 6.98 3.93 -18.49
N ALA A 718 5.70 3.86 -18.13
CA ALA A 718 4.60 4.27 -18.98
C ALA A 718 4.75 5.76 -19.34
N GLY A 719 5.14 6.05 -20.59
CA GLY A 719 5.26 7.41 -21.12
C GLY A 719 6.66 8.01 -20.97
N ASN A 720 7.26 8.33 -22.12
CA ASN A 720 8.51 9.08 -22.34
C ASN A 720 9.68 8.74 -21.39
N LEU A 721 10.46 7.73 -21.79
CA LEU A 721 11.83 7.57 -21.26
C LEU A 721 12.60 8.87 -21.43
N SER A 722 13.32 9.28 -20.38
CA SER A 722 14.30 10.36 -20.51
C SER A 722 15.31 9.99 -21.60
N GLU A 723 15.86 10.99 -22.29
CA GLU A 723 16.84 10.77 -23.35
C GLU A 723 18.02 9.91 -22.87
N LYS A 724 18.48 10.14 -21.63
CA LYS A 724 19.51 9.33 -20.96
C LYS A 724 19.13 7.84 -20.85
N ALA A 725 17.89 7.53 -20.49
CA ALA A 725 17.42 6.14 -20.36
C ALA A 725 17.24 5.46 -21.74
N ARG A 726 16.83 6.20 -22.78
CA ARG A 726 16.81 5.69 -24.16
C ARG A 726 18.20 5.36 -24.67
N LEU A 727 19.17 6.24 -24.41
CA LEU A 727 20.56 6.03 -24.81
C LEU A 727 21.16 4.81 -24.09
N GLN A 728 20.90 4.67 -22.78
CA GLN A 728 21.35 3.51 -22.01
C GLN A 728 20.72 2.19 -22.49
N CYS A 729 19.42 2.20 -22.82
CA CYS A 729 18.73 1.04 -23.40
C CYS A 729 19.35 0.63 -24.74
N THR A 730 19.69 1.60 -25.58
CA THR A 730 20.35 1.34 -26.88
C THR A 730 21.76 0.78 -26.66
N ARG A 731 22.57 1.42 -25.80
CA ARG A 731 23.92 0.95 -25.47
C ARG A 731 23.93 -0.49 -24.95
N LEU A 732 23.06 -0.81 -24.00
CA LEU A 732 23.05 -2.14 -23.38
C LEU A 732 22.41 -3.22 -24.27
N ASN A 733 21.30 -2.94 -24.95
CA ASN A 733 20.61 -3.97 -25.75
C ASN A 733 21.19 -4.13 -27.16
N VAL A 734 21.86 -3.12 -27.71
CA VAL A 734 22.37 -3.12 -29.09
C VAL A 734 23.89 -3.20 -29.11
N ASP A 735 24.59 -2.23 -28.51
CA ASP A 735 26.05 -2.14 -28.64
C ASP A 735 26.75 -3.29 -27.91
N VAL A 736 26.33 -3.62 -26.68
CA VAL A 736 26.87 -4.77 -25.93
C VAL A 736 26.57 -6.08 -26.66
N THR A 737 25.35 -6.27 -27.17
CA THR A 737 25.00 -7.49 -27.92
C THR A 737 25.85 -7.63 -29.17
N ARG A 738 26.05 -6.55 -29.95
CA ARG A 738 26.94 -6.57 -31.12
C ARG A 738 28.36 -6.96 -30.76
N ARG A 739 28.95 -6.32 -29.74
CA ARG A 739 30.34 -6.59 -29.32
C ARG A 739 30.51 -8.04 -28.85
N LEU A 740 29.59 -8.50 -27.99
CA LEU A 740 29.63 -9.86 -27.46
C LEU A 740 29.46 -10.91 -28.57
N ALA A 741 28.50 -10.72 -29.47
CA ALA A 741 28.25 -11.67 -30.56
C ALA A 741 29.40 -11.70 -31.58
N THR A 742 29.97 -10.55 -31.92
CA THR A 742 31.14 -10.48 -32.84
C THR A 742 32.36 -11.17 -32.23
N ALA A 743 32.60 -10.95 -30.94
CA ALA A 743 33.68 -11.61 -30.21
C ALA A 743 33.43 -13.12 -30.07
N ALA A 744 32.19 -13.55 -29.83
CA ALA A 744 31.81 -14.96 -29.73
C ALA A 744 32.05 -15.69 -31.05
N ALA A 745 31.64 -15.09 -32.17
CA ALA A 745 31.94 -15.61 -33.50
C ALA A 745 33.45 -15.71 -33.75
N SER A 746 34.21 -14.68 -33.40
CA SER A 746 35.67 -14.65 -33.58
C SER A 746 36.41 -15.66 -32.70
N ALA A 747 35.86 -15.99 -31.52
CA ALA A 747 36.40 -17.00 -30.60
C ALA A 747 35.98 -18.44 -30.97
N GLY A 748 35.15 -18.62 -32.00
CA GLY A 748 34.69 -19.93 -32.45
C GLY A 748 33.53 -20.53 -31.63
N VAL A 749 32.78 -19.69 -30.90
CA VAL A 749 31.54 -20.13 -30.23
C VAL A 749 30.56 -20.65 -31.28
N LYS A 750 30.01 -21.86 -31.06
CA LYS A 750 29.13 -22.50 -32.06
C LYS A 750 27.73 -21.92 -32.07
N ARG A 751 27.19 -21.61 -30.89
CA ARG A 751 25.79 -21.19 -30.73
C ARG A 751 25.62 -19.98 -29.83
N PHE A 752 24.83 -19.02 -30.30
CA PHE A 752 24.49 -17.80 -29.57
C PHE A 752 22.97 -17.71 -29.39
N LEU A 753 22.50 -17.93 -28.16
CA LEU A 753 21.09 -17.81 -27.80
C LEU A 753 20.81 -16.41 -27.26
N TYR A 754 19.87 -15.70 -27.88
CA TYR A 754 19.42 -14.37 -27.49
C TYR A 754 17.97 -14.39 -27.00
N VAL A 755 17.73 -13.88 -25.79
CA VAL A 755 16.36 -13.69 -25.30
C VAL A 755 15.91 -12.27 -25.63
N SER A 756 14.97 -12.20 -26.57
CA SER A 756 14.28 -11.00 -27.00
C SER A 756 12.98 -10.80 -26.21
N SER A 757 11.92 -10.29 -26.83
CA SER A 757 10.60 -10.08 -26.22
C SER A 757 9.51 -10.14 -27.27
N VAL A 758 8.33 -10.68 -26.92
CA VAL A 758 7.15 -10.62 -27.80
C VAL A 758 6.78 -9.20 -28.22
N LYS A 759 7.17 -8.17 -27.44
CA LYS A 759 6.88 -6.75 -27.73
C LYS A 759 7.41 -6.26 -29.09
N VAL A 760 8.32 -6.98 -29.74
CA VAL A 760 8.75 -6.67 -31.12
C VAL A 760 7.61 -6.78 -32.13
N HIS A 761 6.55 -7.55 -31.82
CA HIS A 761 5.33 -7.66 -32.60
C HIS A 761 4.27 -6.58 -32.26
N GLY A 762 4.54 -5.71 -31.27
CA GLY A 762 3.58 -4.72 -30.75
C GLY A 762 3.04 -5.06 -29.36
N GLU A 763 2.22 -4.17 -28.78
CA GLU A 763 1.64 -4.37 -27.43
C GLU A 763 0.30 -5.12 -27.42
N THR A 764 -0.31 -5.37 -28.59
CA THR A 764 -1.65 -5.97 -28.72
C THR A 764 -1.77 -6.94 -29.88
N SER A 765 -2.61 -7.96 -29.70
CA SER A 765 -3.18 -8.74 -30.80
C SER A 765 -4.69 -8.48 -30.90
N ASN A 766 -5.27 -8.65 -32.09
CA ASN A 766 -6.73 -8.69 -32.22
C ASN A 766 -7.26 -9.91 -31.47
N HIS A 767 -8.51 -9.85 -30.97
CA HIS A 767 -9.09 -10.88 -30.09
C HIS A 767 -9.11 -12.29 -30.70
N ASP A 768 -9.13 -12.38 -32.03
CA ASP A 768 -9.19 -13.64 -32.79
C ASP A 768 -7.86 -14.01 -33.48
N GLU A 769 -6.82 -13.19 -33.34
CA GLU A 769 -5.53 -13.41 -34.01
C GLU A 769 -4.43 -13.69 -32.98
N SER A 770 -3.69 -14.78 -33.23
CA SER A 770 -2.51 -15.15 -32.45
C SER A 770 -1.26 -14.66 -33.16
N VAL A 771 -0.33 -14.08 -32.41
CA VAL A 771 0.95 -13.62 -32.93
C VAL A 771 1.82 -14.85 -33.23
N THR A 772 2.31 -14.94 -34.46
CA THR A 772 3.31 -15.93 -34.91
C THR A 772 4.62 -15.22 -35.29
N GLU A 773 5.69 -15.99 -35.41
CA GLU A 773 7.04 -15.49 -35.74
C GLU A 773 7.12 -14.86 -37.12
N TYR A 774 6.20 -15.24 -38.01
CA TYR A 774 6.12 -14.86 -39.41
C TYR A 774 5.30 -13.59 -39.70
N ILE A 775 4.67 -12.98 -38.68
CA ILE A 775 3.92 -11.73 -38.86
C ILE A 775 4.88 -10.54 -38.87
N ASP A 776 4.57 -9.53 -39.69
CA ASP A 776 5.31 -8.28 -39.76
C ASP A 776 5.52 -7.64 -38.37
N LEU A 777 6.75 -7.18 -38.14
CA LEU A 777 7.18 -6.67 -36.84
C LEU A 777 6.87 -5.18 -36.71
N TYR A 778 6.13 -4.81 -35.66
CA TYR A 778 5.73 -3.44 -35.39
C TYR A 778 6.14 -3.01 -33.96
N PRO A 779 7.45 -2.86 -33.67
CA PRO A 779 7.92 -2.60 -32.32
C PRO A 779 7.50 -1.21 -31.83
N GLU A 780 6.69 -1.18 -30.78
CA GLU A 780 6.30 0.03 -30.07
C GLU A 780 7.23 0.32 -28.88
N GLY A 781 7.59 1.58 -28.67
CA GLY A 781 8.53 1.97 -27.61
C GLY A 781 10.01 1.74 -27.96
N SER A 782 10.92 2.28 -27.15
CA SER A 782 12.36 2.17 -27.43
C SER A 782 12.95 0.82 -27.03
N TYR A 783 12.31 0.11 -26.08
CA TYR A 783 12.75 -1.22 -25.66
C TYR A 783 12.51 -2.27 -26.76
N ALA A 784 11.29 -2.32 -27.32
CA ALA A 784 10.98 -3.25 -28.41
C ALA A 784 11.86 -2.97 -29.64
N LYS A 785 12.06 -1.68 -29.97
CA LYS A 785 12.95 -1.28 -31.07
C LYS A 785 14.39 -1.73 -30.85
N SER A 786 14.95 -1.56 -29.65
CA SER A 786 16.32 -1.98 -29.38
C SER A 786 16.48 -3.51 -29.41
N LYS A 787 15.48 -4.27 -28.95
CA LYS A 787 15.45 -5.73 -29.09
C LYS A 787 15.41 -6.16 -30.55
N LEU A 788 14.54 -5.57 -31.38
CA LEU A 788 14.50 -5.88 -32.81
C LEU A 788 15.81 -5.51 -33.53
N THR A 789 16.40 -4.35 -33.21
CA THR A 789 17.71 -4.00 -33.75
C THR A 789 18.73 -5.08 -33.42
N ALA A 790 18.81 -5.53 -32.17
CA ALA A 790 19.74 -6.58 -31.76
C ALA A 790 19.50 -7.92 -32.48
N GLU A 791 18.25 -8.31 -32.68
CA GLU A 791 17.90 -9.50 -33.48
C GLU A 791 18.47 -9.41 -34.90
N ASN A 792 18.24 -8.29 -35.60
CA ASN A 792 18.75 -8.09 -36.96
C ASN A 792 20.28 -8.15 -37.03
N LEU A 793 20.97 -7.63 -36.01
CA LEU A 793 22.43 -7.69 -35.92
C LEU A 793 22.95 -9.11 -35.73
N LEU A 794 22.24 -9.92 -34.95
CA LEU A 794 22.60 -11.32 -34.78
C LEU A 794 22.44 -12.10 -36.08
N ARG A 795 21.39 -11.81 -36.87
CA ARG A 795 21.20 -12.40 -38.20
C ARG A 795 22.30 -12.00 -39.19
N GLU A 796 22.74 -10.75 -39.14
CA GLU A 796 23.88 -10.28 -39.94
C GLU A 796 25.18 -11.04 -39.58
N ILE A 797 25.47 -11.17 -38.29
CA ILE A 797 26.65 -11.91 -37.81
C ILE A 797 26.57 -13.39 -38.20
N GLU A 798 25.42 -14.05 -38.00
CA GLU A 798 25.19 -15.44 -38.42
C GLU A 798 25.51 -15.64 -39.90
N SER A 799 25.02 -14.76 -40.77
CA SER A 799 25.25 -14.84 -42.22
C SER A 799 26.71 -14.64 -42.64
N THR A 800 27.52 -13.97 -41.81
CA THR A 800 28.91 -13.61 -42.13
C THR A 800 29.94 -14.50 -41.46
N THR A 801 29.62 -15.13 -40.32
CA THR A 801 30.58 -15.90 -39.51
C THR A 801 30.22 -17.37 -39.36
N GLY A 802 29.00 -17.78 -39.73
CA GLY A 802 28.52 -19.16 -39.57
C GLY A 802 28.24 -19.60 -38.13
N MET A 803 28.25 -18.66 -37.18
CA MET A 803 27.83 -18.91 -35.79
C MET A 803 26.30 -19.03 -35.76
N GLU A 804 25.79 -20.14 -35.22
CA GLU A 804 24.33 -20.38 -35.16
C GLU A 804 23.69 -19.42 -34.16
N THR A 805 22.63 -18.72 -34.57
CA THR A 805 21.87 -17.86 -33.66
C THR A 805 20.48 -18.41 -33.38
N VAL A 806 20.04 -18.32 -32.13
CA VAL A 806 18.69 -18.72 -31.73
C VAL A 806 18.04 -17.55 -30.99
N ILE A 807 16.88 -17.11 -31.44
CA ILE A 807 16.17 -15.98 -30.84
C ILE A 807 14.91 -16.49 -30.14
N VAL A 808 14.74 -16.19 -28.86
CA VAL A 808 13.52 -16.56 -28.11
C VAL A 808 12.78 -15.29 -27.67
N ARG A 809 11.49 -15.20 -28.01
CA ARG A 809 10.59 -14.07 -27.74
C ARG A 809 9.54 -14.46 -26.69
N PRO A 810 9.82 -14.34 -25.39
CA PRO A 810 8.85 -14.66 -24.36
C PRO A 810 7.80 -13.55 -24.14
N PRO A 811 6.57 -13.91 -23.69
CA PRO A 811 5.59 -13.01 -23.09
C PRO A 811 6.01 -12.62 -21.66
N LEU A 812 5.05 -12.12 -20.88
CA LEU A 812 5.28 -11.88 -19.46
C LEU A 812 5.61 -13.20 -18.74
N VAL A 813 6.82 -13.26 -18.20
CA VAL A 813 7.32 -14.40 -17.42
C VAL A 813 6.85 -14.26 -15.97
N TYR A 814 6.28 -15.33 -15.42
CA TYR A 814 5.88 -15.40 -14.01
C TYR A 814 6.46 -16.63 -13.34
N GLY A 815 6.63 -16.59 -12.01
CA GLY A 815 7.27 -17.67 -11.27
C GLY A 815 7.80 -17.21 -9.90
N PRO A 816 8.34 -18.13 -9.09
CA PRO A 816 9.08 -17.78 -7.87
C PRO A 816 10.20 -16.79 -8.18
N GLY A 817 10.16 -15.60 -7.56
CA GLY A 817 11.11 -14.50 -7.83
C GLY A 817 10.52 -13.36 -8.68
N VAL A 818 9.24 -13.46 -9.09
CA VAL A 818 8.61 -12.50 -10.01
C VAL A 818 8.60 -11.07 -9.45
N LYS A 819 8.90 -10.11 -10.33
CA LYS A 819 9.04 -8.68 -10.00
C LYS A 819 7.94 -7.85 -10.66
N ALA A 820 8.00 -6.52 -10.48
CA ALA A 820 7.19 -5.53 -11.20
C ALA A 820 5.66 -5.78 -11.16
N ASN A 821 5.00 -5.84 -12.32
CA ASN A 821 3.54 -5.77 -12.45
C ASN A 821 2.81 -7.00 -11.90
N PHE A 822 3.35 -8.20 -12.09
CA PHE A 822 2.72 -9.42 -11.59
C PHE A 822 2.74 -9.45 -10.06
N LEU A 823 3.87 -9.12 -9.43
CA LEU A 823 3.98 -8.99 -7.98
C LEU A 823 3.04 -7.91 -7.42
N ARG A 824 2.89 -6.78 -8.12
CA ARG A 824 1.94 -5.72 -7.75
C ARG A 824 0.50 -6.20 -7.81
N LEU A 825 0.13 -6.94 -8.85
CA LEU A 825 -1.20 -7.54 -8.99
C LEU A 825 -1.49 -8.49 -7.83
N MET A 826 -0.57 -9.40 -7.52
CA MET A 826 -0.68 -10.30 -6.37
C MET A 826 -0.91 -9.55 -5.05
N LYS A 827 -0.16 -8.47 -4.80
CA LYS A 827 -0.33 -7.59 -3.62
C LYS A 827 -1.71 -6.93 -3.56
N LEU A 828 -2.26 -6.52 -4.69
CA LEU A 828 -3.59 -5.89 -4.76
C LEU A 828 -4.69 -6.91 -4.47
N VAL A 829 -4.57 -8.11 -5.05
CA VAL A 829 -5.47 -9.24 -4.84
C VAL A 829 -5.44 -9.67 -3.37
N GLU A 830 -4.25 -9.88 -2.80
CA GLU A 830 -4.08 -10.22 -1.38
C GLU A 830 -4.71 -9.19 -0.44
N LYS A 831 -4.56 -7.89 -0.72
CA LYS A 831 -5.15 -6.81 0.09
C LYS A 831 -6.67 -6.72 -0.01
N GLY A 832 -7.31 -7.49 -0.89
CA GLY A 832 -8.75 -7.43 -1.11
C GLY A 832 -9.24 -6.06 -1.57
N ILE A 833 -8.41 -5.32 -2.33
CA ILE A 833 -8.79 -4.03 -2.90
C ILE A 833 -9.78 -4.32 -4.04
N PRO A 834 -10.98 -3.72 -4.07
CA PRO A 834 -11.91 -3.89 -5.18
C PRO A 834 -11.30 -3.38 -6.49
N LEU A 835 -11.21 -4.22 -7.51
CA LEU A 835 -10.65 -3.89 -8.83
C LEU A 835 -11.77 -3.77 -9.87
N PRO A 836 -11.81 -2.69 -10.69
CA PRO A 836 -12.86 -2.42 -11.68
C PRO A 836 -12.71 -3.26 -12.96
N LEU A 837 -12.27 -4.52 -12.83
CA LEU A 837 -11.83 -5.34 -13.96
C LEU A 837 -12.83 -6.45 -14.33
N ALA A 838 -13.97 -6.59 -13.63
CA ALA A 838 -14.87 -7.73 -13.84
C ALA A 838 -15.45 -7.82 -15.25
N ALA A 839 -15.61 -6.70 -15.94
CA ALA A 839 -16.13 -6.63 -17.30
C ALA A 839 -15.01 -6.57 -18.37
N VAL A 840 -13.75 -6.82 -17.97
CA VAL A 840 -12.63 -6.92 -18.91
C VAL A 840 -12.65 -8.30 -19.53
N ASP A 841 -12.87 -8.34 -20.83
CA ASP A 841 -12.75 -9.55 -21.64
C ASP A 841 -11.51 -9.41 -22.52
N ASN A 842 -10.38 -9.92 -22.05
CA ASN A 842 -9.13 -9.96 -22.78
C ASN A 842 -8.51 -11.36 -22.71
N ARG A 843 -7.56 -11.66 -23.59
CA ARG A 843 -6.82 -12.92 -23.58
C ARG A 843 -5.33 -12.65 -23.63
N ARG A 844 -4.57 -13.24 -22.71
CA ARG A 844 -3.12 -13.03 -22.66
C ARG A 844 -2.38 -14.34 -22.45
N SER A 845 -1.31 -14.53 -23.21
CA SER A 845 -0.35 -15.60 -23.02
C SER A 845 0.67 -15.20 -21.94
N PHE A 846 1.01 -16.16 -21.09
CA PHE A 846 2.05 -16.06 -20.08
C PHE A 846 3.04 -17.22 -20.27
N ILE A 847 4.20 -17.15 -19.64
CA ILE A 847 5.10 -18.31 -19.56
C ILE A 847 5.62 -18.47 -18.14
N TYR A 848 5.49 -19.68 -17.61
CA TYR A 848 6.07 -20.03 -16.33
C TYR A 848 7.60 -20.08 -16.41
N LEU A 849 8.28 -19.59 -15.38
CA LEU A 849 9.73 -19.44 -15.34
C LEU A 849 10.47 -20.75 -15.63
N GLU A 850 10.04 -21.88 -15.07
CA GLU A 850 10.70 -23.17 -15.33
C GLU A 850 10.44 -23.67 -16.76
N ASN A 851 9.27 -23.38 -17.34
CA ASN A 851 8.97 -23.74 -18.74
C ASN A 851 9.87 -22.95 -19.70
N LEU A 852 10.06 -21.65 -19.44
CA LEU A 852 10.99 -20.83 -20.22
C LEU A 852 12.43 -21.34 -20.09
N VAL A 853 12.88 -21.64 -18.88
CA VAL A 853 14.25 -22.15 -18.65
C VAL A 853 14.48 -23.49 -19.36
N ASP A 854 13.48 -24.36 -19.39
CA ASP A 854 13.54 -25.64 -20.09
C ASP A 854 13.71 -25.47 -21.60
N VAL A 855 12.86 -24.66 -22.25
CA VAL A 855 12.97 -24.43 -23.70
C VAL A 855 14.26 -23.71 -24.09
N LEU A 856 14.78 -22.81 -23.24
CA LEU A 856 16.08 -22.17 -23.45
C LEU A 856 17.22 -23.21 -23.41
N ALA A 857 17.19 -24.14 -22.45
CA ALA A 857 18.19 -25.19 -22.35
C ALA A 857 18.12 -26.17 -23.53
N LEU A 858 16.91 -26.53 -23.98
CA LEU A 858 16.70 -27.37 -25.15
C LEU A 858 17.24 -26.70 -26.42
N SER A 859 16.97 -25.41 -26.60
CA SER A 859 17.43 -24.61 -27.74
C SER A 859 18.97 -24.53 -27.86
N LEU A 860 19.71 -24.73 -26.78
CA LEU A 860 21.18 -24.73 -26.79
C LEU A 860 21.80 -25.96 -27.45
N VAL A 861 21.06 -27.06 -27.56
CA VAL A 861 21.58 -28.33 -28.05
C VAL A 861 20.76 -28.92 -29.19
N HIS A 862 19.46 -28.60 -29.28
CA HIS A 862 18.61 -29.15 -30.33
C HIS A 862 19.11 -28.72 -31.72
N PRO A 863 19.33 -29.65 -32.67
CA PRO A 863 19.85 -29.31 -34.00
C PRO A 863 18.92 -28.37 -34.78
N ALA A 864 17.60 -28.62 -34.74
CA ALA A 864 16.62 -27.78 -35.44
C ALA A 864 16.40 -26.39 -34.82
N ALA A 865 17.07 -26.07 -33.70
CA ALA A 865 17.00 -24.73 -33.13
C ALA A 865 17.92 -23.72 -33.85
N ALA A 866 18.93 -24.20 -34.57
CA ALA A 866 19.92 -23.34 -35.22
C ALA A 866 19.26 -22.44 -36.28
N GLY A 867 19.47 -21.13 -36.18
CA GLY A 867 18.89 -20.15 -37.09
C GLY A 867 17.42 -19.83 -36.79
N GLU A 868 16.78 -20.41 -35.79
CA GLU A 868 15.35 -20.23 -35.56
C GLU A 868 15.02 -19.03 -34.66
N THR A 869 13.81 -18.52 -34.84
CA THR A 869 13.17 -17.59 -33.90
C THR A 869 11.96 -18.30 -33.30
N PHE A 870 11.82 -18.27 -31.98
CA PHE A 870 10.73 -18.95 -31.27
C PHE A 870 9.93 -17.98 -30.41
N LEU A 871 8.62 -17.96 -30.61
CA LEU A 871 7.67 -17.48 -29.62
C LEU A 871 7.34 -18.62 -28.65
N VAL A 872 7.40 -18.34 -27.37
CA VAL A 872 7.23 -19.35 -26.32
C VAL A 872 6.12 -18.93 -25.38
N SER A 873 5.21 -19.83 -25.01
CA SER A 873 4.18 -19.57 -24.00
C SER A 873 3.77 -20.86 -23.31
N ASP A 874 3.09 -20.73 -22.18
CA ASP A 874 2.30 -21.84 -21.64
C ASP A 874 1.11 -22.14 -22.57
N ASP A 875 0.48 -23.30 -22.40
CA ASP A 875 -0.64 -23.76 -23.24
C ASP A 875 -1.91 -22.92 -23.04
N GLU A 876 -2.07 -22.33 -21.86
CA GLU A 876 -3.27 -21.60 -21.46
C GLU A 876 -3.17 -20.10 -21.77
N CYS A 877 -4.22 -19.55 -22.38
CA CYS A 877 -4.42 -18.11 -22.49
C CYS A 877 -5.54 -17.70 -21.53
N VAL A 878 -5.25 -16.78 -20.61
CA VAL A 878 -6.21 -16.36 -19.58
C VAL A 878 -6.55 -14.88 -19.67
N SER A 879 -7.76 -14.55 -19.25
CA SER A 879 -8.17 -13.17 -19.08
C SER A 879 -7.67 -12.58 -17.77
N THR A 880 -7.63 -11.25 -17.69
CA THR A 880 -7.20 -10.55 -16.47
C THR A 880 -8.09 -10.91 -15.27
N PRO A 881 -9.43 -11.00 -15.40
CA PRO A 881 -10.29 -11.51 -14.34
C PRO A 881 -9.98 -12.96 -13.95
N VAL A 882 -9.77 -13.85 -14.92
CA VAL A 882 -9.44 -15.27 -14.65
C VAL A 882 -8.13 -15.39 -13.88
N LEU A 883 -7.08 -14.68 -14.32
CA LEU A 883 -5.80 -14.63 -13.61
C LEU A 883 -5.97 -14.11 -12.18
N ILE A 884 -6.77 -13.04 -11.97
CA ILE A 884 -7.06 -12.51 -10.64
C ILE A 884 -7.77 -13.55 -9.78
N ASN A 885 -8.73 -14.28 -10.34
CA ASN A 885 -9.43 -15.34 -9.64
C ASN A 885 -8.50 -16.51 -9.27
N MET A 886 -7.63 -16.96 -10.20
CA MET A 886 -6.64 -17.99 -9.92
C MET A 886 -5.67 -17.57 -8.81
N LEU A 887 -5.20 -16.31 -8.84
CA LEU A 887 -4.36 -15.75 -7.77
C LEU A 887 -5.12 -15.66 -6.45
N ALA A 888 -6.36 -15.18 -6.46
CA ALA A 888 -7.18 -15.02 -5.27
C ALA A 888 -7.47 -16.36 -4.60
N ASP A 889 -7.81 -17.38 -5.40
CA ASP A 889 -8.03 -18.76 -4.98
C ASP A 889 -6.80 -19.32 -4.26
N ARG A 890 -5.62 -19.24 -4.90
CA ARG A 890 -4.36 -19.74 -4.30
C ARG A 890 -3.87 -18.91 -3.11
N LEU A 891 -4.17 -17.61 -3.08
CA LEU A 891 -3.88 -16.73 -1.93
C LEU A 891 -4.88 -16.95 -0.78
N GLY A 892 -5.99 -17.66 -1.00
CA GLY A 892 -7.05 -17.87 -0.01
C GLY A 892 -7.90 -16.62 0.28
N VAL A 893 -7.99 -15.68 -0.67
CA VAL A 893 -8.75 -14.43 -0.53
C VAL A 893 -9.93 -14.39 -1.51
N THR A 894 -11.01 -13.69 -1.15
CA THR A 894 -12.12 -13.50 -2.08
C THR A 894 -11.73 -12.50 -3.17
N PRO A 895 -11.81 -12.85 -4.47
CA PRO A 895 -11.57 -11.90 -5.54
C PRO A 895 -12.62 -10.80 -5.51
N ARG A 896 -12.21 -9.56 -5.28
CA ARG A 896 -13.11 -8.40 -5.30
C ARG A 896 -13.03 -7.72 -6.66
N LEU A 897 -13.78 -8.24 -7.61
CA LEU A 897 -13.95 -7.68 -8.94
C LEU A 897 -15.32 -7.02 -9.04
N PHE A 898 -15.39 -5.82 -9.62
CA PHE A 898 -16.67 -5.19 -9.93
C PHE A 898 -16.72 -4.70 -11.39
N PRO A 899 -17.90 -4.72 -12.03
CA PRO A 899 -18.01 -4.42 -13.45
C PRO A 899 -17.93 -2.92 -13.70
N ILE A 900 -16.93 -2.48 -14.46
CA ILE A 900 -16.90 -1.19 -15.15
C ILE A 900 -16.56 -1.47 -16.60
N SER A 901 -17.27 -0.83 -17.54
CA SER A 901 -16.97 -0.99 -18.97
C SER A 901 -15.57 -0.44 -19.30
N VAL A 902 -14.88 -1.11 -20.23
CA VAL A 902 -13.54 -0.69 -20.69
C VAL A 902 -13.55 0.76 -21.21
N GLN A 903 -14.65 1.19 -21.83
CA GLN A 903 -14.84 2.56 -22.31
C GLN A 903 -14.83 3.60 -21.17
N VAL A 904 -15.50 3.31 -20.07
CA VAL A 904 -15.50 4.18 -18.87
C VAL A 904 -14.12 4.21 -18.24
N MET A 905 -13.43 3.07 -18.16
CA MET A 905 -12.05 3.03 -17.65
C MET A 905 -11.10 3.88 -18.52
N ARG A 906 -11.21 3.79 -19.85
CA ARG A 906 -10.43 4.61 -20.79
C ARG A 906 -10.74 6.10 -20.65
N LEU A 907 -12.00 6.46 -20.47
CA LEU A 907 -12.42 7.86 -20.27
C LEU A 907 -11.83 8.42 -18.97
N LEU A 908 -11.97 7.68 -17.86
CA LEU A 908 -11.40 8.07 -16.56
C LEU A 908 -9.87 8.17 -16.61
N ALA A 909 -9.21 7.25 -17.32
CA ALA A 909 -7.76 7.27 -17.50
C ALA A 909 -7.28 8.41 -18.42
N ALA A 910 -8.08 8.81 -19.41
CA ALA A 910 -7.78 9.94 -20.29
C ALA A 910 -7.79 11.27 -19.50
N VAL A 911 -8.73 11.46 -18.58
CA VAL A 911 -8.77 12.63 -17.69
C VAL A 911 -7.61 12.62 -16.69
N GLY A 912 -7.16 11.44 -16.26
CA GLY A 912 -6.06 11.27 -15.30
C GLY A 912 -4.64 11.19 -15.90
N GLY A 913 -4.50 11.20 -17.23
CA GLY A 913 -3.20 11.11 -17.93
C GLY A 913 -2.57 9.71 -17.98
N GLU A 914 -3.34 8.64 -17.77
CA GLU A 914 -2.82 7.26 -17.58
C GLU A 914 -3.47 6.23 -18.53
N ARG A 915 -3.92 6.69 -19.70
CA ARG A 915 -4.64 5.85 -20.69
C ARG A 915 -3.84 4.59 -21.10
N SER A 916 -2.52 4.70 -21.26
CA SER A 916 -1.64 3.58 -21.64
C SER A 916 -1.55 2.48 -20.57
N THR A 917 -1.71 2.80 -19.28
CA THR A 917 -1.70 1.80 -18.20
C THR A 917 -2.99 0.99 -18.21
N VAL A 918 -4.14 1.64 -18.46
CA VAL A 918 -5.43 0.95 -18.62
C VAL A 918 -5.44 0.11 -19.89
N ASP A 919 -4.95 0.64 -21.00
CA ASP A 919 -4.90 -0.09 -22.28
C ASP A 919 -4.09 -1.41 -22.15
N ARG A 920 -2.92 -1.37 -21.50
CA ARG A 920 -2.12 -2.57 -21.22
C ARG A 920 -2.82 -3.61 -20.33
N LEU A 921 -3.81 -3.23 -19.53
CA LEU A 921 -4.56 -4.16 -18.67
C LEU A 921 -5.77 -4.78 -19.40
N VAL A 922 -6.36 -4.04 -20.34
CA VAL A 922 -7.61 -4.44 -21.02
C VAL A 922 -7.40 -5.01 -22.42
N GLN A 923 -6.20 -4.89 -22.99
CA GLN A 923 -5.87 -5.43 -24.31
C GLN A 923 -5.48 -6.92 -24.24
N SER A 924 -5.70 -7.61 -25.36
CA SER A 924 -5.30 -9.00 -25.58
C SER A 924 -3.89 -9.06 -26.19
N LEU A 925 -3.15 -10.11 -25.86
CA LEU A 925 -1.88 -10.48 -26.50
C LEU A 925 -1.76 -12.00 -26.45
N VAL A 926 -2.22 -12.66 -27.50
CA VAL A 926 -2.22 -14.11 -27.64
C VAL A 926 -1.06 -14.52 -28.54
N ILE A 927 -0.24 -15.43 -28.06
CA ILE A 927 0.91 -15.99 -28.78
C ILE A 927 0.57 -17.38 -29.28
N ASN A 928 0.99 -17.67 -30.51
CA ASN A 928 1.02 -19.02 -31.04
C ASN A 928 2.42 -19.62 -30.82
N ALA A 929 2.52 -20.62 -29.95
CA ALA A 929 3.77 -21.32 -29.67
C ALA A 929 3.91 -22.64 -30.47
N THR A 930 3.10 -22.87 -31.51
CA THR A 930 3.14 -24.13 -32.27
C THR A 930 4.49 -24.33 -32.97
N HIS A 931 5.12 -23.28 -33.48
CA HIS A 931 6.42 -23.39 -34.16
C HIS A 931 7.51 -24.00 -33.27
N VAL A 932 7.64 -23.54 -32.02
CA VAL A 932 8.63 -24.11 -31.08
C VAL A 932 8.28 -25.52 -30.65
N ARG A 933 6.98 -25.84 -30.52
CA ARG A 933 6.52 -27.19 -30.17
C ARG A 933 6.83 -28.18 -31.29
N ASP A 934 6.51 -27.83 -32.53
CA ASP A 934 6.70 -28.71 -33.69
C ASP A 934 8.19 -28.85 -34.04
N THR A 935 8.96 -27.76 -33.96
CA THR A 935 10.38 -27.75 -34.36
C THR A 935 11.28 -28.45 -33.34
N LEU A 936 10.97 -28.31 -32.03
CA LEU A 936 11.79 -28.87 -30.95
C LEU A 936 11.17 -30.11 -30.28
N ASP A 937 10.01 -30.57 -30.74
CA ASP A 937 9.15 -31.55 -30.04
C ASP A 937 8.98 -31.19 -28.56
N TRP A 938 8.74 -29.90 -28.28
CA TRP A 938 8.71 -29.35 -26.93
C TRP A 938 7.28 -29.20 -26.41
N GLU A 939 7.07 -29.59 -25.16
CA GLU A 939 5.83 -29.34 -24.42
C GLU A 939 6.17 -28.71 -23.06
N PRO A 940 5.38 -27.73 -22.57
CA PRO A 940 5.64 -27.09 -21.29
C PRO A 940 5.65 -28.11 -20.13
N PRO A 941 6.76 -28.20 -19.37
CA PRO A 941 6.88 -29.14 -18.24
C PRO A 941 5.86 -28.95 -17.10
N CYS A 942 5.39 -27.71 -16.90
CA CYS A 942 4.45 -27.35 -15.86
C CYS A 942 3.22 -26.68 -16.46
N SER A 943 2.04 -27.03 -15.96
CA SER A 943 0.80 -26.30 -16.27
C SER A 943 0.77 -24.91 -15.64
N MET A 944 -0.11 -24.04 -16.14
CA MET A 944 -0.25 -22.68 -15.61
C MET A 944 -0.69 -22.70 -14.13
N GLU A 945 -1.63 -23.58 -13.79
CA GLU A 945 -2.13 -23.79 -12.42
C GLU A 945 -1.01 -24.17 -11.43
N GLN A 946 -0.13 -25.10 -11.84
CA GLN A 946 1.04 -25.49 -11.05
C GLN A 946 2.01 -24.32 -10.90
N GLY A 947 2.26 -23.59 -12.00
CA GLY A 947 3.12 -22.40 -11.98
C GLY A 947 2.59 -21.32 -11.04
N ILE A 948 1.28 -21.04 -11.06
CA ILE A 948 0.65 -20.04 -10.18
C ILE A 948 0.73 -20.50 -8.73
N SER A 949 0.47 -21.78 -8.46
CA SER A 949 0.56 -22.35 -7.11
C SER A 949 1.98 -22.20 -6.54
N LYS A 950 3.02 -22.56 -7.32
CA LYS A 950 4.43 -22.38 -6.93
C LYS A 950 4.78 -20.90 -6.72
N THR A 951 4.24 -20.00 -7.55
CA THR A 951 4.46 -18.55 -7.45
C THR A 951 3.82 -17.96 -6.19
N VAL A 952 2.57 -18.32 -5.91
CA VAL A 952 1.85 -17.86 -4.71
C VAL A 952 2.47 -18.43 -3.45
N TYR A 953 2.88 -19.70 -3.47
CA TYR A 953 3.61 -20.32 -2.38
C TYR A 953 4.88 -19.53 -2.07
N TRP A 954 5.72 -19.26 -3.07
CA TRP A 954 6.89 -18.39 -2.91
C TRP A 954 6.54 -17.01 -2.33
N TYR A 955 5.46 -16.39 -2.81
CA TYR A 955 5.03 -15.07 -2.36
C TYR A 955 4.60 -15.04 -0.89
N GLN A 956 3.82 -16.03 -0.46
CA GLN A 956 3.34 -16.16 0.93
C GLN A 956 4.49 -16.36 1.92
N GLN A 957 5.55 -17.07 1.50
CA GLN A 957 6.76 -17.25 2.32
C GLN A 957 7.53 -15.95 2.55
N LEU A 958 7.40 -14.95 1.66
CA LEU A 958 8.16 -13.70 1.71
C LEU A 958 7.47 -12.53 2.41
N TYR A 959 6.12 -12.49 2.53
CA TYR A 959 5.41 -11.23 2.79
C TYR A 959 4.67 -11.04 4.14
N ASP A 960 4.11 -12.05 4.82
CA ASP A 960 3.62 -11.88 6.21
C ASP A 960 3.13 -13.20 6.85
N PRO A 961 3.75 -13.68 7.94
CA PRO A 961 3.18 -14.80 8.70
C PRO A 961 2.36 -14.42 9.94
N VAL A 962 2.10 -13.13 10.21
CA VAL A 962 1.45 -12.68 11.47
C VAL A 962 0.31 -11.68 11.27
N GLN A 963 0.09 -11.09 10.09
CA GLN A 963 -0.99 -10.10 9.88
C GLN A 963 -2.06 -10.47 8.84
N ALA A 964 -2.58 -11.68 8.86
CA ALA A 964 -3.94 -11.91 8.35
C ALA A 964 -4.96 -11.22 9.27
N ARG A 965 -5.32 -9.96 8.98
CA ARG A 965 -6.53 -9.31 9.51
C ARG A 965 -7.78 -9.99 8.91
N PRO A 966 -8.95 -9.95 9.58
CA PRO A 966 -9.92 -11.04 9.62
C PRO A 966 -10.59 -11.29 8.26
N SER A 967 -9.92 -12.04 7.40
CA SER A 967 -10.50 -12.70 6.25
C SER A 967 -11.18 -13.99 6.70
N GLN A 968 -11.97 -14.64 5.85
CA GLN A 968 -12.54 -15.95 6.17
C GLN A 968 -11.47 -17.04 6.42
N LEU A 969 -10.19 -16.76 6.18
CA LEU A 969 -9.05 -17.56 6.67
C LEU A 969 -8.80 -17.38 8.19
N ALA A 970 -9.24 -16.27 8.80
CA ALA A 970 -9.38 -16.10 10.24
C ALA A 970 -10.66 -16.78 10.78
N ALA A 971 -11.73 -16.91 9.98
CA ALA A 971 -12.81 -17.86 10.28
C ALA A 971 -12.31 -19.32 10.15
N TYR A 972 -11.32 -19.54 9.28
CA TYR A 972 -10.48 -20.73 9.23
C TYR A 972 -9.30 -20.70 10.22
N ALA A 973 -9.22 -19.74 11.14
CA ALA A 973 -8.43 -19.80 12.38
C ALA A 973 -9.29 -19.85 13.66
N SER A 974 -10.56 -19.43 13.67
CA SER A 974 -11.41 -19.36 14.88
C SER A 974 -12.24 -20.59 15.25
N SER A 975 -12.46 -21.56 14.36
CA SER A 975 -12.81 -22.94 14.75
C SER A 975 -11.57 -23.83 15.16
N TRP A 976 -10.31 -23.30 15.26
CA TRP A 976 -9.06 -24.08 15.50
C TRP A 976 -8.56 -23.73 16.87
#